data_AF-G0TUL0-F1
#
_entry.id   AF-G0TUL0-F1
#
_cell.length_a   1.000
_cell.length_b   1.000
_cell.length_c   1.000
_cell.angle_alpha   90.00
_cell.angle_beta   90.00
_cell.angle_gamma   90.00
#
_symmetry.space_group_name_H-M   'P 1'
#
loop_
_entity.id
_entity.type
_entity.pdbx_description
1 polymer ?
#
loop_
_entity_poly.entity_id
_entity_poly.type
_entity_poly.pdbx_seq_one_letter_code
_entity_poly.pdbx_strand_id
1 'polypeptide(L)'
;MNGAVNSEVAAQARARREATAKLGKWEKLLIDLSALLRHDSGSGTVQEALEYLQKEKTRSDALAILDKIKEEAAQACDLKDSEALQWKEQGNKAYNAKKLEESILMYTRGMMCASNDEMLSILINNRSTAFFAQNRILEALADAHNAFVLRPTYWKALQRRSLCLEKLGLLQESERDREAANNAQVDSANPAEVIQRILRVSLGNGEDYRSTAAQNGLEISSTMPGARFVSGMKGVVATGPLEAGTVLTEAPSAYALYDDHWAARCCYCLRVTRTLYPSLAYRSRGKACRGLFCSEACADLSWERDGKYETANPFFQLCPIDTLVASRLLRSEQGAQIEAKWPRSDFTGELYPASVVGGYETVVSLVALALGAVDASGADRLRQAQRQVISHGFELKFFTGTQVVIDTETRGATVDESRPIFVGKAVYSTLAHFRHSCDPNCFASFVGNPLGCSLTMCVRAIRSISPEEELTIAYFNMTRYKAVSAYTRRRALVERCGFLCNCQSCLNDKDELVSGEKKAFYIQAGDLYQKGLRLLREGQFDVAVTVLSQSYALTMEHLCPPPRPPQAMVPKVHMALAKAFNRLGDNQKCVEHLLGKVELDRQLYGANHVEFVDDFVRLAFFEVTCERRRMFAQQAVELLRRFYAPSKDLETQISRLESFVEQRITQQDG
;
A
#
# COMPACT_ATOMS: atom_id res chain seq x y z
N MET A 1 21.59 23.48 23.38
CA MET A 1 21.91 22.08 23.77
C MET A 1 22.68 21.46 22.62
N ASN A 2 23.96 21.15 22.82
CA ASN A 2 24.84 20.56 21.80
C ASN A 2 24.25 19.22 21.32
N GLY A 3 23.71 19.22 20.12
CA GLY A 3 22.85 18.18 19.55
C GLY A 3 23.61 17.00 18.94
N ALA A 4 24.48 16.36 19.70
CA ALA A 4 24.93 15.02 19.34
C ALA A 4 23.84 14.03 19.74
N VAL A 5 23.21 13.38 18.76
CA VAL A 5 22.24 12.30 18.98
C VAL A 5 22.94 11.18 19.76
N ASN A 6 22.32 10.70 20.85
CA ASN A 6 22.80 9.57 21.63
C ASN A 6 23.14 8.38 20.70
N SER A 7 24.31 7.75 20.89
CA SER A 7 24.79 6.64 20.05
C SER A 7 23.80 5.47 19.99
N GLU A 8 23.08 5.20 21.07
CA GLU A 8 22.04 4.18 21.11
C GLU A 8 20.84 4.55 20.21
N VAL A 9 20.45 5.83 20.20
CA VAL A 9 19.38 6.34 19.34
C VAL A 9 19.80 6.29 17.88
N ALA A 10 21.06 6.59 17.57
CA ALA A 10 21.61 6.49 16.22
C ALA A 10 21.68 5.03 15.72
N ALA A 11 22.06 4.08 16.59
CA ALA A 11 22.06 2.66 16.28
C ALA A 11 20.64 2.10 16.06
N GLN A 12 19.69 2.45 16.94
CA GLN A 12 18.28 2.07 16.78
C GLN A 12 17.67 2.67 15.50
N ALA A 13 18.03 3.92 15.16
CA ALA A 13 17.62 4.54 13.91
C ALA A 13 18.21 3.80 12.71
N ARG A 14 19.49 3.41 12.74
CA ARG A 14 20.13 2.61 11.68
C ARG A 14 19.45 1.26 11.46
N ALA A 15 19.23 0.49 12.53
CA ALA A 15 18.57 -0.82 12.43
C ALA A 15 17.14 -0.71 11.86
N ARG A 16 16.41 0.36 12.20
CA ARG A 16 15.08 0.61 11.63
C ARG A 16 15.13 1.07 10.17
N ARG A 17 16.15 1.84 9.78
CA ARG A 17 16.40 2.20 8.39
C ARG A 17 16.60 0.97 7.53
N GLU A 18 17.46 0.06 7.96
CA GLU A 18 17.67 -1.24 7.31
C GLU A 18 16.37 -2.03 7.19
N ALA A 19 15.62 -2.16 8.29
CA ALA A 19 14.33 -2.86 8.27
C ALA A 19 13.27 -2.20 7.37
N THR A 20 13.41 -0.90 7.04
CA THR A 20 12.44 -0.14 6.23
C THR A 20 12.90 0.03 4.79
N ALA A 21 14.20 0.03 4.54
CA ALA A 21 14.79 0.13 3.22
C ALA A 21 14.49 -1.17 2.49
N LYS A 22 13.38 -1.21 1.74
CA LYS A 22 13.09 -2.28 0.80
C LYS A 22 14.13 -2.25 -0.33
N LEU A 23 15.34 -2.75 -0.08
CA LEU A 23 16.53 -2.67 -0.96
C LEU A 23 16.41 -3.50 -2.25
N GLY A 24 15.26 -4.11 -2.51
CA GLY A 24 14.95 -4.81 -3.74
C GLY A 24 15.74 -6.12 -3.89
N LYS A 25 15.89 -6.59 -5.13
CA LYS A 25 16.51 -7.89 -5.41
C LYS A 25 18.00 -7.94 -5.05
N TRP A 26 18.66 -6.79 -5.02
CA TRP A 26 20.08 -6.66 -4.69
C TRP A 26 20.34 -6.39 -3.21
N GLU A 27 19.35 -6.60 -2.33
CA GLU A 27 19.44 -6.26 -0.90
C GLU A 27 20.77 -6.63 -0.26
N LYS A 28 21.17 -7.91 -0.37
CA LYS A 28 22.43 -8.38 0.22
C LYS A 28 23.66 -7.65 -0.34
N LEU A 29 23.74 -7.52 -1.68
CA LEU A 29 24.87 -6.86 -2.35
C LEU A 29 24.94 -5.36 -2.01
N LEU A 30 23.78 -4.70 -1.89
CA LEU A 30 23.68 -3.30 -1.50
C LEU A 30 24.05 -3.09 -0.02
N ILE A 31 23.67 -4.01 0.88
CA ILE A 31 24.08 -3.99 2.29
C ILE A 31 25.59 -4.19 2.38
N ASP A 32 26.14 -5.19 1.71
CA ASP A 32 27.58 -5.47 1.70
C ASP A 32 28.37 -4.26 1.17
N LEU A 33 27.90 -3.62 0.09
CA LEU A 33 28.51 -2.41 -0.47
C LEU A 33 28.38 -1.21 0.47
N SER A 34 27.25 -1.07 1.18
CA SER A 34 27.03 -0.01 2.16
C SER A 34 28.00 -0.11 3.34
N ALA A 35 28.36 -1.32 3.76
CA ALA A 35 29.28 -1.56 4.86
C ALA A 35 30.72 -1.12 4.54
N LEU A 36 31.06 -1.01 3.25
CA LEU A 36 32.38 -0.52 2.78
C LEU A 36 32.47 1.02 2.75
N LEU A 37 31.35 1.74 2.85
CA LEU A 37 31.32 3.20 2.84
C LEU A 37 31.54 3.80 4.24
N ARG A 38 32.11 5.01 4.29
CA ARG A 38 32.18 5.79 5.55
C ARG A 38 30.77 6.13 6.05
N HIS A 39 30.60 6.26 7.36
CA HIS A 39 29.31 6.62 7.95
C HIS A 39 28.77 7.99 7.50
N ASP A 40 29.64 8.91 7.08
CA ASP A 40 29.30 10.23 6.54
C ASP A 40 29.11 10.23 5.01
N SER A 41 29.23 9.10 4.31
CA SER A 41 29.10 9.06 2.83
C SER A 41 27.72 9.50 2.31
N GLY A 42 26.74 9.66 3.19
CA GLY A 42 25.47 10.31 2.86
C GLY A 42 25.57 11.83 2.72
N SER A 43 26.48 12.52 3.43
CA SER A 43 26.57 13.98 3.33
C SER A 43 27.26 14.43 2.04
N GLY A 44 28.25 13.67 1.56
CA GLY A 44 29.02 13.93 0.35
C GLY A 44 28.29 13.64 -0.97
N THR A 45 29.00 13.85 -2.07
CA THR A 45 28.54 13.51 -3.43
C THR A 45 28.66 12.01 -3.69
N VAL A 46 27.90 11.49 -4.66
CA VAL A 46 28.06 10.08 -5.09
C VAL A 46 29.47 9.84 -5.65
N GLN A 47 30.04 10.86 -6.29
CA GLN A 47 31.40 10.82 -6.83
C GLN A 47 32.45 10.69 -5.72
N GLU A 48 32.34 11.46 -4.63
CA GLU A 48 33.23 11.32 -3.46
C GLU A 48 33.16 9.92 -2.84
N ALA A 49 31.96 9.34 -2.75
CA ALA A 49 31.78 7.98 -2.26
C ALA A 49 32.48 6.95 -3.16
N LEU A 50 32.37 7.12 -4.49
CA LEU A 50 33.06 6.28 -5.46
C LEU A 50 34.58 6.43 -5.37
N GLU A 51 35.09 7.65 -5.27
CA GLU A 51 36.52 7.91 -5.12
C GLU A 51 37.10 7.30 -3.83
N TYR A 52 36.35 7.37 -2.73
CA TYR A 52 36.72 6.73 -1.48
C TYR A 52 36.88 5.21 -1.65
N LEU A 53 35.88 4.55 -2.26
CA LEU A 53 35.95 3.11 -2.54
C LEU A 53 37.11 2.74 -3.48
N GLN A 54 37.53 3.65 -4.37
CA GLN A 54 38.64 3.43 -5.29
C GLN A 54 40.03 3.66 -4.67
N LYS A 55 40.13 4.48 -3.62
CA LYS A 55 41.39 4.84 -2.95
C LYS A 55 41.74 3.92 -1.78
N GLU A 56 40.74 3.34 -1.12
CA GLU A 56 40.91 2.50 0.06
C GLU A 56 41.31 1.04 -0.25
N LYS A 57 41.80 0.32 0.76
CA LYS A 57 42.09 -1.13 0.68
C LYS A 57 40.88 -1.99 0.28
N THR A 58 39.67 -1.45 0.39
CA THR A 58 38.40 -2.09 0.07
C THR A 58 38.02 -2.03 -1.41
N ARG A 59 38.87 -1.44 -2.28
CA ARG A 59 38.63 -1.35 -3.74
C ARG A 59 38.31 -2.68 -4.39
N SER A 60 39.05 -3.73 -4.06
CA SER A 60 38.85 -5.05 -4.65
C SER A 60 37.47 -5.62 -4.31
N ASP A 61 37.04 -5.46 -3.06
CA ASP A 61 35.76 -5.96 -2.57
C ASP A 61 34.59 -5.18 -3.19
N ALA A 62 34.69 -3.85 -3.24
CA ALA A 62 33.69 -2.99 -3.84
C ALA A 62 33.52 -3.27 -5.34
N LEU A 63 34.62 -3.42 -6.08
CA LEU A 63 34.56 -3.77 -7.51
C LEU A 63 33.96 -5.15 -7.73
N ALA A 64 34.34 -6.15 -6.92
CA ALA A 64 33.76 -7.48 -7.01
C ALA A 64 32.24 -7.48 -6.75
N ILE A 65 31.74 -6.66 -5.84
CA ILE A 65 30.29 -6.51 -5.61
C ILE A 65 29.62 -5.83 -6.82
N LEU A 66 30.21 -4.76 -7.35
CA LEU A 66 29.66 -4.07 -8.53
C LEU A 66 29.65 -4.94 -9.79
N ASP A 67 30.67 -5.78 -9.97
CA ASP A 67 30.72 -6.71 -11.10
C ASP A 67 29.66 -7.82 -10.97
N LYS A 68 29.43 -8.35 -9.77
CA LYS A 68 28.29 -9.25 -9.50
C LYS A 68 26.94 -8.58 -9.82
N ILE A 69 26.77 -7.31 -9.43
CA ILE A 69 25.54 -6.56 -9.75
C ILE A 69 25.39 -6.42 -11.27
N LYS A 70 26.47 -6.11 -12.01
CA LYS A 70 26.45 -6.02 -13.48
C LYS A 70 26.06 -7.35 -14.13
N GLU A 71 26.63 -8.45 -13.65
CA GLU A 71 26.32 -9.80 -14.15
C GLU A 71 24.83 -10.14 -13.92
N GLU A 72 24.31 -9.89 -12.72
CA GLU A 72 22.88 -10.09 -12.40
C GLU A 72 21.96 -9.17 -13.22
N ALA A 73 22.42 -7.96 -13.56
CA ALA A 73 21.66 -6.96 -14.30
C ALA A 73 21.60 -7.22 -15.81
N ALA A 74 22.62 -7.87 -16.38
CA ALA A 74 22.92 -7.83 -17.83
C ALA A 74 21.74 -8.15 -18.76
N GLN A 75 20.78 -8.97 -18.31
CA GLN A 75 19.63 -9.38 -19.10
C GLN A 75 18.29 -9.13 -18.40
N ALA A 76 18.24 -8.22 -17.43
CA ALA A 76 17.03 -7.96 -16.65
C ALA A 76 15.90 -7.29 -17.45
N CYS A 77 16.25 -6.61 -18.55
CA CYS A 77 15.29 -5.94 -19.43
C CYS A 77 14.74 -6.83 -20.54
N ASP A 78 15.29 -8.02 -20.77
CA ASP A 78 14.96 -8.83 -21.95
C ASP A 78 14.05 -9.99 -21.58
N LEU A 79 13.18 -10.36 -22.51
CA LEU A 79 12.33 -11.54 -22.36
C LEU A 79 13.13 -12.81 -22.57
N LYS A 80 12.84 -13.83 -21.76
CA LYS A 80 13.60 -15.08 -21.71
C LYS A 80 12.65 -16.26 -21.62
N ASP A 81 12.45 -16.92 -22.76
CA ASP A 81 11.59 -18.10 -22.81
C ASP A 81 12.12 -19.28 -21.99
N SER A 82 13.44 -19.33 -21.75
CA SER A 82 14.05 -20.29 -20.83
C SER A 82 13.58 -20.07 -19.38
N GLU A 83 13.53 -18.81 -18.92
CA GLU A 83 12.97 -18.47 -17.60
C GLU A 83 11.46 -18.72 -17.56
N ALA A 84 10.73 -18.38 -18.63
CA ALA A 84 9.30 -18.68 -18.75
C ALA A 84 9.02 -20.19 -18.63
N LEU A 85 9.86 -21.01 -19.25
CA LEU A 85 9.80 -22.48 -19.16
C LEU A 85 10.06 -22.97 -17.73
N GLN A 86 11.10 -22.46 -17.06
CA GLN A 86 11.41 -22.81 -15.67
C GLN A 86 10.24 -22.46 -14.73
N TRP A 87 9.66 -21.28 -14.86
CA TRP A 87 8.48 -20.88 -14.08
C TRP A 87 7.26 -21.75 -14.39
N LYS A 88 7.06 -22.14 -15.66
CA LYS A 88 6.01 -23.09 -16.05
C LYS A 88 6.17 -24.43 -15.32
N GLU A 89 7.38 -24.98 -15.29
CA GLU A 89 7.67 -26.25 -14.64
C GLU A 89 7.48 -26.18 -13.12
N GLN A 90 7.93 -25.09 -12.49
CA GLN A 90 7.68 -24.83 -11.07
C GLN A 90 6.18 -24.72 -10.77
N GLY A 91 5.43 -24.02 -11.62
CA GLY A 91 3.97 -23.92 -11.51
C GLY A 91 3.28 -25.27 -11.63
N ASN A 92 3.70 -26.11 -12.59
CA ASN A 92 3.18 -27.47 -12.76
C ASN A 92 3.47 -28.32 -11.51
N LYS A 93 4.67 -28.24 -10.95
CA LYS A 93 5.05 -28.93 -9.71
C LYS A 93 4.19 -28.49 -8.53
N ALA A 94 3.99 -27.19 -8.35
CA ALA A 94 3.14 -26.64 -7.29
C ALA A 94 1.67 -27.05 -7.46
N TYR A 95 1.15 -27.02 -8.69
CA TYR A 95 -0.22 -27.44 -9.01
C TYR A 95 -0.43 -28.92 -8.69
N ASN A 96 0.50 -29.80 -9.10
CA ASN A 96 0.44 -31.23 -8.79
C ASN A 96 0.53 -31.50 -7.27
N ALA A 97 1.24 -30.65 -6.53
CA ALA A 97 1.27 -30.67 -5.07
C ALA A 97 0.04 -30.04 -4.40
N LYS A 98 -1.01 -29.68 -5.16
CA LYS A 98 -2.24 -28.99 -4.72
C LYS A 98 -1.99 -27.62 -4.06
N LYS A 99 -0.82 -27.02 -4.27
CA LYS A 99 -0.48 -25.67 -3.82
C LYS A 99 -0.94 -24.64 -4.85
N LEU A 100 -2.26 -24.43 -4.92
CA LEU A 100 -2.87 -23.68 -6.01
C LEU A 100 -2.41 -22.21 -6.07
N GLU A 101 -2.30 -21.51 -4.93
CA GLU A 101 -1.88 -20.11 -4.89
C GLU A 101 -0.42 -19.94 -5.35
N GLU A 102 0.46 -20.85 -4.91
CA GLU A 102 1.85 -20.90 -5.35
C GLU A 102 1.93 -21.15 -6.86
N SER A 103 1.12 -22.07 -7.40
CA SER A 103 1.08 -22.34 -8.84
C SER A 103 0.65 -21.12 -9.66
N ILE A 104 -0.35 -20.36 -9.19
CA ILE A 104 -0.81 -19.11 -9.83
C ILE A 104 0.33 -18.09 -9.86
N LEU A 105 1.05 -17.94 -8.76
CA LEU A 105 2.20 -17.03 -8.68
C LEU A 105 3.31 -17.44 -9.67
N MET A 106 3.65 -18.73 -9.74
CA MET A 106 4.68 -19.22 -10.66
C MET A 106 4.29 -19.02 -12.12
N TYR A 107 3.06 -19.36 -12.52
CA TYR A 107 2.59 -19.10 -13.89
C TYR A 107 2.60 -17.61 -14.21
N THR A 108 2.17 -16.76 -13.26
CA THR A 108 2.18 -15.30 -13.43
C THR A 108 3.60 -14.77 -13.64
N ARG A 109 4.60 -15.28 -12.91
CA ARG A 109 6.02 -14.95 -13.16
C ARG A 109 6.49 -15.43 -14.53
N GLY A 110 6.11 -16.63 -14.95
CA GLY A 110 6.42 -17.14 -16.28
C GLY A 110 5.86 -16.26 -17.39
N MET A 111 4.64 -15.73 -17.22
CA MET A 111 4.01 -14.83 -18.18
C MET A 111 4.83 -13.56 -18.40
N MET A 112 5.45 -13.02 -17.34
CA MET A 112 6.29 -11.82 -17.42
C MET A 112 7.57 -12.02 -18.24
N CYS A 113 8.03 -13.28 -18.39
CA CYS A 113 9.25 -13.63 -19.12
C CYS A 113 8.98 -14.08 -20.56
N ALA A 114 7.74 -14.41 -20.92
CA ALA A 114 7.40 -15.04 -22.19
C ALA A 114 7.52 -14.06 -23.37
N SER A 115 8.35 -14.41 -24.35
CA SER A 115 8.57 -13.61 -25.56
C SER A 115 7.50 -13.83 -26.62
N ASN A 116 7.04 -15.08 -26.77
CA ASN A 116 6.12 -15.49 -27.83
C ASN A 116 4.72 -15.89 -27.32
N ASP A 117 3.74 -15.83 -28.21
CA ASP A 117 2.33 -16.07 -27.88
C ASP A 117 2.02 -17.55 -27.59
N GLU A 118 2.83 -18.47 -28.11
CA GLU A 118 2.69 -19.88 -27.79
C GLU A 118 2.98 -20.15 -26.30
N MET A 119 4.15 -19.74 -25.81
CA MET A 119 4.49 -19.89 -24.40
C MET A 119 3.53 -19.11 -23.49
N LEU A 120 3.19 -17.87 -23.88
CA LEU A 120 2.27 -17.05 -23.11
C LEU A 120 0.87 -17.68 -23.01
N SER A 121 0.30 -18.15 -24.13
CA SER A 121 -1.02 -18.78 -24.13
C SER A 121 -1.05 -20.04 -23.25
N ILE A 122 0.02 -20.84 -23.25
CA ILE A 122 0.17 -22.01 -22.38
C ILE A 122 0.16 -21.61 -20.90
N LEU A 123 0.97 -20.62 -20.52
CA LEU A 123 1.06 -20.14 -19.14
C LEU A 123 -0.27 -19.56 -18.64
N ILE A 124 -0.96 -18.76 -19.46
CA ILE A 124 -2.28 -18.20 -19.14
C ILE A 124 -3.30 -19.34 -18.93
N ASN A 125 -3.33 -20.34 -19.82
CA ASN A 125 -4.27 -21.46 -19.67
C ASN A 125 -3.93 -22.37 -18.46
N ASN A 126 -2.66 -22.50 -18.11
CA ASN A 126 -2.24 -23.19 -16.89
C ASN A 126 -2.67 -22.42 -15.63
N ARG A 127 -2.58 -21.08 -15.65
CA ARG A 127 -3.11 -20.22 -14.58
C ARG A 127 -4.64 -20.32 -14.49
N SER A 128 -5.35 -20.32 -15.62
CA SER A 128 -6.79 -20.60 -15.69
C SER A 128 -7.15 -21.94 -15.02
N THR A 129 -6.33 -22.96 -15.26
CA THR A 129 -6.51 -24.29 -14.64
C THR A 129 -6.42 -24.23 -13.11
N ALA A 130 -5.44 -23.49 -12.58
CA ALA A 130 -5.29 -23.27 -11.15
C ALA A 130 -6.46 -22.46 -10.55
N PHE A 131 -6.91 -21.40 -11.22
CA PHE A 131 -8.09 -20.63 -10.79
C PHE A 131 -9.36 -21.48 -10.77
N PHE A 132 -9.58 -22.30 -11.80
CA PHE A 132 -10.75 -23.18 -11.87
C PHE A 132 -10.74 -24.19 -10.70
N ALA A 133 -9.57 -24.74 -10.37
CA ALA A 133 -9.42 -25.64 -9.22
C ALA A 133 -9.68 -24.95 -7.87
N GLN A 134 -9.50 -23.63 -7.77
CA GLN A 134 -9.87 -22.81 -6.60
C GLN A 134 -11.34 -22.35 -6.61
N ASN A 135 -12.17 -22.81 -7.55
CA ASN A 135 -13.54 -22.32 -7.77
C ASN A 135 -13.62 -20.82 -8.12
N ARG A 136 -12.53 -20.23 -8.61
CA ARG A 136 -12.45 -18.84 -9.09
C ARG A 136 -12.83 -18.80 -10.57
N ILE A 137 -14.11 -19.05 -10.84
CA ILE A 137 -14.61 -19.36 -12.19
C ILE A 137 -14.47 -18.17 -13.15
N LEU A 138 -14.67 -16.93 -12.68
CA LEU A 138 -14.55 -15.74 -13.53
C LEU A 138 -13.10 -15.48 -13.97
N GLU A 139 -12.14 -15.61 -13.05
CA GLU A 139 -10.71 -15.54 -13.36
C GLU A 139 -10.30 -16.63 -14.37
N ALA A 140 -10.75 -17.87 -14.13
CA ALA A 140 -10.47 -18.98 -15.02
C ALA A 140 -11.04 -18.75 -16.43
N LEU A 141 -12.28 -18.26 -16.53
CA LEU A 141 -12.93 -17.95 -17.79
C LEU A 141 -12.15 -16.91 -18.58
N ALA A 142 -11.75 -15.83 -17.92
CA ALA A 142 -11.06 -14.72 -18.57
C ALA A 142 -9.67 -15.14 -19.08
N ASP A 143 -8.90 -15.91 -18.29
CA ASP A 143 -7.62 -16.44 -18.76
C ASP A 143 -7.80 -17.45 -19.89
N ALA A 144 -8.79 -18.35 -19.82
CA ALA A 144 -9.07 -19.29 -20.91
C ALA A 144 -9.45 -18.56 -22.20
N HIS A 145 -10.27 -17.51 -22.09
CA HIS A 145 -10.62 -16.65 -23.22
C HIS A 145 -9.38 -15.96 -23.81
N ASN A 146 -8.53 -15.35 -22.98
CA ASN A 146 -7.33 -14.65 -23.47
C ASN A 146 -6.28 -15.60 -24.06
N ALA A 147 -6.12 -16.81 -23.51
CA ALA A 147 -5.27 -17.84 -24.11
C ALA A 147 -5.77 -18.24 -25.51
N PHE A 148 -7.09 -18.32 -25.70
CA PHE A 148 -7.70 -18.56 -27.01
C PHE A 148 -7.55 -17.36 -27.95
N VAL A 149 -7.73 -16.13 -27.48
CA VAL A 149 -7.53 -14.93 -28.32
C VAL A 149 -6.09 -14.84 -28.82
N LEU A 150 -5.11 -15.11 -27.95
CA LEU A 150 -3.69 -15.14 -28.33
C LEU A 150 -3.35 -16.27 -29.30
N ARG A 151 -3.92 -17.46 -29.07
CA ARG A 151 -3.72 -18.62 -29.93
C ARG A 151 -5.08 -19.28 -30.20
N PRO A 152 -5.78 -18.88 -31.28
CA PRO A 152 -7.09 -19.43 -31.59
C PRO A 152 -7.07 -20.96 -31.69
N THR A 153 -5.99 -21.52 -32.25
CA THR A 153 -5.78 -22.97 -32.41
C THR A 153 -5.61 -23.74 -31.09
N TYR A 154 -5.60 -23.06 -29.95
CA TYR A 154 -5.39 -23.69 -28.65
C TYR A 154 -6.66 -24.33 -28.09
N TRP A 155 -7.01 -25.51 -28.59
CA TRP A 155 -8.23 -26.23 -28.19
C TRP A 155 -8.36 -26.46 -26.67
N LYS A 156 -7.26 -26.62 -25.92
CA LYS A 156 -7.32 -26.76 -24.45
C LYS A 156 -7.86 -25.51 -23.75
N ALA A 157 -7.62 -24.33 -24.32
CA ALA A 157 -8.17 -23.08 -23.81
C ALA A 157 -9.68 -23.00 -24.06
N LEU A 158 -10.15 -23.43 -25.23
CA LEU A 158 -11.60 -23.55 -25.53
C LEU A 158 -12.28 -24.56 -24.60
N GLN A 159 -11.67 -25.74 -24.39
CA GLN A 159 -12.18 -26.73 -23.45
C GLN A 159 -12.30 -26.14 -22.03
N ARG A 160 -11.28 -25.41 -21.57
CA ARG A 160 -11.32 -24.74 -20.27
C ARG A 160 -12.41 -23.66 -20.21
N ARG A 161 -12.57 -22.87 -21.27
CA ARG A 161 -13.61 -21.84 -21.37
C ARG A 161 -15.02 -22.44 -21.32
N SER A 162 -15.24 -23.52 -22.05
CA SER A 162 -16.48 -24.33 -22.03
C SER A 162 -16.84 -24.79 -20.61
N LEU A 163 -15.89 -25.36 -19.86
CA LEU A 163 -16.10 -25.79 -18.47
C LEU A 163 -16.45 -24.62 -17.53
N CYS A 164 -15.84 -23.46 -17.74
CA CYS A 164 -16.16 -22.26 -16.94
C CYS A 164 -17.57 -21.75 -17.26
N LEU A 165 -17.94 -21.71 -18.54
CA LEU A 165 -19.28 -21.30 -18.99
C LEU A 165 -20.37 -22.23 -18.45
N GLU A 166 -20.13 -23.54 -18.45
CA GLU A 166 -21.02 -24.53 -17.85
C GLU A 166 -21.24 -24.28 -16.36
N LYS A 167 -20.16 -24.01 -15.61
CA LYS A 167 -20.23 -23.65 -14.18
C LYS A 167 -21.01 -22.35 -13.91
N LEU A 168 -21.07 -21.45 -14.88
CA LEU A 168 -21.83 -20.20 -14.81
C LEU A 168 -23.27 -20.34 -15.34
N GLY A 169 -23.68 -21.54 -15.81
CA GLY A 169 -25.00 -21.80 -16.37
C GLY A 169 -25.18 -21.34 -17.83
N LEU A 170 -24.11 -20.93 -18.51
CA LEU A 170 -24.10 -20.49 -19.91
C LEU A 170 -23.91 -21.70 -20.84
N LEU A 171 -24.93 -22.57 -20.86
CA LEU A 171 -24.85 -23.89 -21.52
C LEU A 171 -24.69 -23.79 -23.04
N GLN A 172 -25.36 -22.86 -23.71
CA GLN A 172 -25.30 -22.71 -25.17
C GLN A 172 -23.91 -22.23 -25.64
N GLU A 173 -23.30 -21.28 -24.92
CA GLU A 173 -21.91 -20.86 -25.15
C GLU A 173 -20.94 -22.02 -24.89
N SER A 174 -21.18 -22.78 -23.82
CA SER A 174 -20.35 -23.93 -23.43
C SER A 174 -20.34 -25.04 -24.50
N GLU A 175 -21.50 -25.38 -25.05
CA GLU A 175 -21.63 -26.38 -26.13
C GLU A 175 -20.90 -25.95 -27.39
N ARG A 176 -21.04 -24.67 -27.80
CA ARG A 176 -20.30 -24.11 -28.94
C ARG A 176 -18.79 -24.24 -28.77
N ASP A 177 -18.28 -23.93 -27.58
CA ASP A 177 -16.84 -24.07 -27.29
C ASP A 177 -16.38 -25.53 -27.26
N ARG A 178 -17.23 -26.44 -26.79
CA ARG A 178 -16.95 -27.87 -26.73
C ARG A 178 -16.92 -28.49 -28.13
N GLU A 179 -17.86 -28.13 -28.99
CA GLU A 179 -17.86 -28.53 -30.40
C GLU A 179 -16.63 -28.00 -31.13
N ALA A 180 -16.30 -26.71 -30.95
CA ALA A 180 -15.10 -26.11 -31.51
C ALA A 180 -13.81 -26.80 -31.03
N ALA A 181 -13.74 -27.19 -29.76
CA ALA A 181 -12.59 -27.93 -29.21
C ALA A 181 -12.48 -29.37 -29.75
N ASN A 182 -13.61 -30.01 -30.14
CA ASN A 182 -13.66 -31.40 -30.58
C ASN A 182 -13.41 -31.61 -32.09
N ASN A 183 -13.57 -30.57 -32.93
CA ASN A 183 -13.43 -30.65 -34.40
C ASN A 183 -11.96 -30.72 -34.89
N ALA A 184 -11.11 -31.51 -34.24
CA ALA A 184 -9.66 -31.51 -34.41
C ALA A 184 -9.14 -32.48 -35.49
N GLN A 185 -9.04 -32.03 -36.74
CA GLN A 185 -7.91 -32.41 -37.58
C GLN A 185 -6.76 -31.42 -37.29
N VAL A 186 -5.66 -31.99 -36.80
CA VAL A 186 -4.37 -31.34 -36.54
C VAL A 186 -3.99 -30.52 -37.79
N ASP A 187 -3.57 -29.27 -37.58
CA ASP A 187 -3.10 -28.26 -38.55
C ASP A 187 -4.09 -27.23 -39.14
N SER A 188 -5.42 -27.35 -38.96
CA SER A 188 -6.39 -26.37 -39.52
C SER A 188 -7.28 -25.64 -38.51
N ALA A 189 -6.88 -25.64 -37.23
CA ALA A 189 -7.78 -25.58 -36.09
C ALA A 189 -8.75 -24.37 -35.99
N ASN A 190 -8.55 -23.24 -36.69
CA ASN A 190 -9.60 -22.22 -36.82
C ASN A 190 -9.44 -21.39 -38.11
N PRO A 191 -10.25 -21.65 -39.16
CA PRO A 191 -10.39 -20.73 -40.28
C PRO A 191 -10.83 -19.34 -39.78
N ALA A 192 -10.40 -18.27 -40.44
CA ALA A 192 -10.71 -16.88 -40.05
C ALA A 192 -12.23 -16.64 -39.84
N GLU A 193 -13.06 -17.36 -40.58
CA GLU A 193 -14.52 -17.32 -40.52
C GLU A 193 -15.09 -17.82 -39.18
N VAL A 194 -14.49 -18.87 -38.61
CA VAL A 194 -14.87 -19.42 -37.30
C VAL A 194 -14.44 -18.49 -36.17
N ILE A 195 -13.25 -17.89 -36.30
CA ILE A 195 -12.71 -16.88 -35.37
C ILE A 195 -13.65 -15.67 -35.31
N GLN A 196 -14.12 -15.16 -36.46
CA GLN A 196 -15.09 -14.05 -36.52
C GLN A 196 -16.41 -14.40 -35.81
N ARG A 197 -16.90 -15.62 -35.98
CA ARG A 197 -18.18 -16.07 -35.39
C ARG A 197 -18.11 -16.22 -33.86
N ILE A 198 -16.96 -16.65 -33.32
CA ILE A 198 -16.74 -16.79 -31.88
C ILE A 198 -16.50 -15.43 -31.21
N LEU A 199 -15.74 -14.53 -31.85
CA LEU A 199 -15.39 -13.24 -31.25
C LEU A 199 -16.53 -12.21 -31.26
N ARG A 200 -17.58 -12.37 -32.10
CA ARG A 200 -18.66 -11.37 -32.29
C ARG A 200 -18.11 -9.94 -32.52
N VAL A 201 -16.95 -9.81 -33.14
CA VAL A 201 -16.35 -8.52 -33.49
C VAL A 201 -16.62 -8.28 -34.98
N SER A 202 -17.54 -7.38 -35.28
CA SER A 202 -17.49 -6.66 -36.56
C SER A 202 -16.12 -6.00 -36.63
N LEU A 203 -15.33 -6.30 -37.66
CA LEU A 203 -14.15 -5.51 -38.02
C LEU A 203 -14.62 -4.13 -38.52
N GLY A 204 -15.23 -3.35 -37.63
CA GLY A 204 -15.27 -1.91 -37.73
C GLY A 204 -13.92 -1.38 -37.29
N ASN A 205 -13.46 -0.32 -37.97
CA ASN A 205 -12.21 0.39 -37.68
C ASN A 205 -11.93 0.46 -36.17
N GLY A 206 -10.66 0.25 -35.79
CA GLY A 206 -10.17 0.07 -34.41
C GLY A 206 -10.35 1.26 -33.47
N GLU A 207 -11.58 1.75 -33.31
CA GLU A 207 -11.96 2.90 -32.49
C GLU A 207 -13.01 2.54 -31.42
N ASP A 208 -13.78 1.45 -31.55
CA ASP A 208 -14.96 1.21 -30.70
C ASP A 208 -14.76 0.31 -29.46
N TYR A 209 -13.59 -0.30 -29.25
CA TYR A 209 -13.21 -0.88 -27.93
C TYR A 209 -12.40 0.12 -27.06
N ARG A 210 -12.44 1.42 -27.41
CA ARG A 210 -11.85 2.50 -26.59
C ARG A 210 -12.80 3.08 -25.53
N SER A 211 -14.05 2.65 -25.49
CA SER A 211 -15.09 3.20 -24.60
C SER A 211 -15.50 2.12 -23.59
N THR A 212 -14.83 2.01 -22.43
CA THR A 212 -15.34 2.60 -21.17
C THR A 212 -14.23 2.68 -20.10
N ALA A 213 -13.03 2.14 -20.37
CA ALA A 213 -11.87 2.23 -19.48
C ALA A 213 -11.09 3.55 -19.66
N ALA A 214 -11.22 4.22 -20.81
CA ALA A 214 -10.52 5.45 -21.16
C ALA A 214 -11.21 6.74 -20.67
N GLN A 215 -12.45 6.68 -20.14
CA GLN A 215 -13.17 7.88 -19.69
C GLN A 215 -12.68 8.43 -18.35
N ASN A 216 -11.75 7.76 -17.67
CA ASN A 216 -11.00 8.33 -16.55
C ASN A 216 -9.54 8.50 -16.95
N GLY A 217 -9.28 9.19 -18.06
CA GLY A 217 -7.96 9.79 -18.28
C GLY A 217 -7.57 10.49 -16.98
N LEU A 218 -6.42 10.12 -16.41
CA LEU A 218 -5.83 10.87 -15.32
C LEU A 218 -5.47 12.23 -15.93
N GLU A 219 -6.39 13.20 -15.90
CA GLU A 219 -6.04 14.59 -16.10
C GLU A 219 -5.14 14.94 -14.92
N ILE A 220 -3.84 15.05 -15.20
CA ILE A 220 -2.83 15.49 -14.26
C ILE A 220 -3.02 17.01 -14.12
N SER A 221 -4.05 17.42 -13.38
CA SER A 221 -4.08 18.78 -12.86
C SER A 221 -3.10 18.85 -11.69
N SER A 222 -2.03 19.59 -11.90
CA SER A 222 -0.97 19.85 -10.91
C SER A 222 -1.35 20.92 -9.89
N THR A 223 -2.53 21.51 -10.02
CA THR A 223 -2.98 22.62 -9.18
C THR A 223 -4.13 22.16 -8.29
N MET A 224 -3.99 22.34 -6.98
CA MET A 224 -5.08 22.16 -6.01
C MET A 224 -5.86 23.47 -5.94
N PRO A 225 -7.05 23.57 -6.57
CA PRO A 225 -7.81 24.82 -6.58
C PRO A 225 -8.20 25.18 -5.14
N GLY A 226 -7.94 26.42 -4.72
CA GLY A 226 -8.23 26.87 -3.36
C GLY A 226 -7.04 26.85 -2.40
N ALA A 227 -5.91 26.25 -2.79
CA ALA A 227 -4.66 26.24 -2.01
C ALA A 227 -3.52 26.85 -2.81
N ARG A 228 -2.63 27.60 -2.14
CA ARG A 228 -1.42 28.14 -2.77
C ARG A 228 -0.19 27.87 -1.94
N PHE A 229 0.93 27.72 -2.64
CA PHE A 229 2.25 27.81 -2.05
C PHE A 229 2.61 29.29 -1.81
N VAL A 230 3.28 29.57 -0.70
CA VAL A 230 3.77 30.93 -0.40
C VAL A 230 5.29 30.94 -0.56
N SER A 231 5.80 31.68 -1.55
CA SER A 231 7.25 31.86 -1.72
C SER A 231 7.88 32.43 -0.45
N GLY A 232 8.84 31.72 0.14
CA GLY A 232 9.50 32.10 1.39
C GLY A 232 8.92 31.50 2.68
N MET A 233 7.72 30.90 2.65
CA MET A 233 7.18 30.10 3.76
C MET A 233 7.18 28.61 3.41
N LYS A 234 7.64 27.77 4.35
CA LYS A 234 7.64 26.31 4.22
C LYS A 234 6.23 25.75 4.54
N GLY A 235 5.21 25.95 3.68
CA GLY A 235 3.84 25.46 3.92
C GLY A 235 2.82 25.75 2.80
N VAL A 236 1.58 25.27 2.97
CA VAL A 236 0.43 25.53 2.07
C VAL A 236 -0.60 26.34 2.83
N VAL A 237 -1.16 27.38 2.23
CA VAL A 237 -2.21 28.22 2.84
C VAL A 237 -3.49 28.22 2.02
N ALA A 238 -4.61 28.50 2.68
CA ALA A 238 -5.89 28.72 2.02
C ALA A 238 -5.87 30.02 1.21
N THR A 239 -6.26 29.97 -0.07
CA THR A 239 -6.37 31.16 -0.94
C THR A 239 -7.61 32.01 -0.65
N GLY A 240 -8.60 31.42 0.02
CA GLY A 240 -9.87 32.00 0.39
C GLY A 240 -10.49 31.20 1.53
N PRO A 241 -11.71 31.55 1.98
CA PRO A 241 -12.38 30.79 3.03
C PRO A 241 -12.70 29.37 2.54
N LEU A 242 -12.37 28.35 3.33
CA LEU A 242 -12.73 26.97 3.04
C LEU A 242 -13.71 26.47 4.09
N GLU A 243 -14.86 25.98 3.63
CA GLU A 243 -15.87 25.40 4.52
C GLU A 243 -15.49 23.98 4.96
N ALA A 244 -16.02 23.57 6.11
CA ALA A 244 -15.89 22.20 6.55
C ALA A 244 -16.46 21.24 5.48
N GLY A 245 -15.67 20.24 5.11
CA GLY A 245 -16.00 19.27 4.07
C GLY A 245 -15.46 19.62 2.69
N THR A 246 -14.88 20.81 2.46
CA THR A 246 -14.22 21.18 1.20
C THR A 246 -13.16 20.14 0.82
N VAL A 247 -13.18 19.71 -0.45
CA VAL A 247 -12.32 18.65 -0.97
C VAL A 247 -11.31 19.25 -1.95
N LEU A 248 -10.03 19.03 -1.68
CA LEU A 248 -8.91 19.35 -2.56
C LEU A 248 -8.31 18.04 -3.08
N THR A 249 -8.05 17.93 -4.38
CA THR A 249 -7.50 16.68 -4.97
C THR A 249 -6.23 16.92 -5.77
N GLU A 250 -5.33 15.94 -5.73
CA GLU A 250 -4.08 15.95 -6.50
C GLU A 250 -3.79 14.56 -7.07
N ALA A 251 -3.38 14.52 -8.34
CA ALA A 251 -2.82 13.33 -8.98
C ALA A 251 -1.30 13.23 -8.70
N PRO A 252 -0.74 12.01 -8.64
CA PRO A 252 0.66 11.85 -8.26
C PRO A 252 1.58 12.25 -9.41
N SER A 253 2.67 12.94 -9.07
CA SER A 253 3.74 13.32 -9.98
C SER A 253 4.58 12.10 -10.40
N ALA A 254 4.74 11.14 -9.50
CA ALA A 254 5.41 9.88 -9.73
C ALA A 254 4.88 8.82 -8.76
N TYR A 255 4.82 7.57 -9.19
CA TYR A 255 4.42 6.46 -8.33
C TYR A 255 4.92 5.12 -8.86
N ALA A 256 4.90 4.09 -8.02
CA ALA A 256 5.19 2.71 -8.39
C ALA A 256 4.44 1.72 -7.50
N LEU A 257 4.06 0.58 -8.11
CA LEU A 257 3.41 -0.56 -7.46
C LEU A 257 4.46 -1.46 -6.79
N TYR A 258 4.20 -1.91 -5.57
CA TYR A 258 5.02 -2.91 -4.91
C TYR A 258 4.90 -4.28 -5.59
N ASP A 259 5.98 -5.06 -5.50
CA ASP A 259 6.17 -6.35 -6.16
C ASP A 259 5.22 -7.44 -5.69
N ASP A 260 4.81 -7.41 -4.43
CA ASP A 260 3.78 -8.28 -3.86
C ASP A 260 2.39 -8.08 -4.47
N HIS A 261 2.16 -6.97 -5.18
CA HIS A 261 0.86 -6.67 -5.84
C HIS A 261 0.85 -6.91 -7.34
N TRP A 262 1.97 -7.28 -7.98
CA TRP A 262 2.03 -7.46 -9.44
C TRP A 262 1.07 -8.50 -9.99
N ALA A 263 0.64 -9.47 -9.17
CA ALA A 263 -0.32 -10.51 -9.54
C ALA A 263 -1.79 -10.13 -9.30
N ALA A 264 -2.07 -8.99 -8.68
CA ALA A 264 -3.42 -8.59 -8.29
C ALA A 264 -3.83 -7.19 -8.80
N ARG A 265 -2.87 -6.34 -9.15
CA ARG A 265 -3.11 -4.96 -9.56
C ARG A 265 -2.39 -4.60 -10.85
N CYS A 266 -3.03 -3.75 -11.64
CA CYS A 266 -2.38 -3.16 -12.81
C CYS A 266 -1.24 -2.25 -12.36
N CYS A 267 -0.05 -2.40 -12.93
CA CYS A 267 1.11 -1.57 -12.57
C CYS A 267 0.99 -0.10 -12.99
N TYR A 268 0.08 0.22 -13.92
CA TYR A 268 -0.25 1.60 -14.29
C TYR A 268 -1.39 2.17 -13.45
N CYS A 269 -2.63 1.69 -13.56
CA CYS A 269 -3.76 2.32 -12.87
C CYS A 269 -3.97 1.85 -11.42
N LEU A 270 -3.20 0.87 -10.94
CA LEU A 270 -3.26 0.25 -9.61
C LEU A 270 -4.59 -0.41 -9.23
N ARG A 271 -5.59 -0.43 -10.12
CA ARG A 271 -6.86 -1.09 -9.89
C ARG A 271 -6.63 -2.59 -9.69
N VAL A 272 -7.35 -3.14 -8.71
CA VAL A 272 -7.45 -4.59 -8.55
C VAL A 272 -8.16 -5.13 -9.78
N THR A 273 -7.55 -6.11 -10.42
CA THR A 273 -8.14 -6.78 -11.56
C THR A 273 -7.83 -8.27 -11.49
N ARG A 274 -8.78 -9.04 -12.00
CA ARG A 274 -8.70 -10.49 -12.15
C ARG A 274 -7.96 -10.89 -13.42
N THR A 275 -7.76 -9.92 -14.32
CA THR A 275 -7.23 -10.09 -15.66
C THR A 275 -5.99 -9.22 -15.81
N LEU A 276 -4.83 -9.85 -15.59
CA LEU A 276 -3.53 -9.21 -15.71
C LEU A 276 -2.70 -9.93 -16.76
N TYR A 277 -2.18 -9.16 -17.71
CA TYR A 277 -1.42 -9.67 -18.84
C TYR A 277 -0.11 -8.89 -19.04
N PRO A 278 0.94 -9.58 -19.53
CA PRO A 278 2.13 -8.92 -20.01
C PRO A 278 1.78 -8.24 -21.34
N SER A 279 2.14 -6.97 -21.47
CA SER A 279 1.64 -6.15 -22.58
C SER A 279 2.40 -6.35 -23.88
N LEU A 280 1.67 -6.23 -24.99
CA LEU A 280 2.22 -6.12 -26.34
C LEU A 280 3.14 -4.90 -26.52
N ALA A 281 2.90 -3.79 -25.83
CA ALA A 281 3.72 -2.57 -25.88
C ALA A 281 5.19 -2.86 -25.50
N TYR A 282 5.41 -3.73 -24.51
CA TYR A 282 6.75 -4.15 -24.10
C TYR A 282 7.22 -5.38 -24.89
N ARG A 283 6.36 -6.40 -25.02
CA ARG A 283 6.72 -7.69 -25.65
C ARG A 283 7.12 -7.57 -27.11
N SER A 284 6.41 -6.78 -27.91
CA SER A 284 6.75 -6.56 -29.34
C SER A 284 8.15 -5.96 -29.54
N ARG A 285 8.74 -5.40 -28.48
CA ARG A 285 10.09 -4.81 -28.48
C ARG A 285 11.12 -5.72 -27.81
N GLY A 286 10.73 -6.95 -27.44
CA GLY A 286 11.56 -7.89 -26.71
C GLY A 286 11.87 -7.45 -25.28
N LYS A 287 11.12 -6.49 -24.73
CA LYS A 287 11.38 -5.93 -23.40
C LYS A 287 10.46 -6.52 -22.33
N ALA A 288 11.03 -6.80 -21.18
CA ALA A 288 10.31 -7.17 -19.98
C ALA A 288 9.65 -5.93 -19.35
N CYS A 289 8.42 -6.10 -18.88
CA CYS A 289 7.73 -5.10 -18.06
C CYS A 289 7.92 -5.44 -16.58
N ARG A 290 8.12 -4.41 -15.74
CA ARG A 290 8.27 -4.59 -14.28
C ARG A 290 7.02 -5.14 -13.59
N GLY A 291 5.84 -4.99 -14.19
CA GLY A 291 4.57 -5.51 -13.67
C GLY A 291 3.55 -5.71 -14.79
N LEU A 292 2.36 -6.20 -14.44
CA LEU A 292 1.32 -6.57 -15.39
C LEU A 292 0.23 -5.50 -15.55
N PHE A 293 -0.53 -5.57 -16.63
CA PHE A 293 -1.52 -4.56 -17.00
C PHE A 293 -2.94 -5.13 -17.07
N CYS A 294 -3.94 -4.31 -16.74
CA CYS A 294 -5.35 -4.68 -16.89
C CYS A 294 -5.88 -4.53 -18.33
N SER A 295 -5.14 -3.82 -19.18
CA SER A 295 -5.48 -3.56 -20.58
C SER A 295 -4.25 -3.11 -21.35
N GLU A 296 -4.25 -3.27 -22.68
CA GLU A 296 -3.20 -2.72 -23.53
C GLU A 296 -3.14 -1.19 -23.46
N ALA A 297 -4.28 -0.51 -23.31
CA ALA A 297 -4.30 0.95 -23.12
C ALA A 297 -3.49 1.40 -21.88
N CYS A 298 -3.66 0.72 -20.74
CA CYS A 298 -2.84 1.01 -19.55
C CYS A 298 -1.35 0.72 -19.79
N ALA A 299 -1.05 -0.24 -20.64
CA ALA A 299 0.31 -0.62 -20.92
C ALA A 299 1.01 0.31 -21.90
N ASP A 300 0.32 0.76 -22.94
CA ASP A 300 0.78 1.80 -23.85
C ASP A 300 1.08 3.08 -23.08
N LEU A 301 0.16 3.51 -22.20
CA LEU A 301 0.37 4.67 -21.34
C LEU A 301 1.56 4.50 -20.39
N SER A 302 1.76 3.30 -19.85
CA SER A 302 2.95 2.99 -19.03
C SER A 302 4.24 3.00 -19.84
N TRP A 303 4.20 2.47 -21.06
CA TRP A 303 5.33 2.43 -21.98
C TRP A 303 5.77 3.85 -22.35
N GLU A 304 4.82 4.68 -22.75
CA GLU A 304 5.04 6.08 -23.12
C GLU A 304 5.57 6.91 -21.95
N ARG A 305 5.00 6.74 -20.75
CA ARG A 305 5.41 7.52 -19.58
C ARG A 305 6.81 7.14 -19.08
N ASP A 306 7.02 5.86 -18.78
CA ASP A 306 8.23 5.39 -18.09
C ASP A 306 8.94 4.24 -18.82
N GLY A 307 8.20 3.35 -19.48
CA GLY A 307 8.72 2.08 -20.01
C GLY A 307 9.87 2.23 -21.01
N LYS A 308 9.79 3.19 -21.94
CA LYS A 308 10.88 3.48 -22.89
C LYS A 308 12.21 3.75 -22.20
N TYR A 309 12.18 4.47 -21.09
CA TYR A 309 13.37 4.83 -20.33
C TYR A 309 13.80 3.71 -19.40
N GLU A 310 12.86 3.12 -18.65
CA GLU A 310 13.14 2.07 -17.67
C GLU A 310 13.64 0.77 -18.29
N THR A 311 13.39 0.54 -19.58
CA THR A 311 13.88 -0.64 -20.30
C THR A 311 15.18 -0.38 -21.05
N ALA A 312 15.66 0.86 -21.12
CA ALA A 312 16.94 1.22 -21.73
C ALA A 312 18.14 0.82 -20.87
N ASN A 313 17.96 0.68 -19.56
CA ASN A 313 19.00 0.22 -18.64
C ASN A 313 18.43 -0.74 -17.58
N PRO A 314 19.05 -1.91 -17.35
CA PRO A 314 18.56 -2.91 -16.40
C PRO A 314 18.48 -2.44 -14.95
N PHE A 315 19.21 -1.38 -14.59
CA PHE A 315 19.10 -0.76 -13.27
C PHE A 315 17.65 -0.46 -12.89
N PHE A 316 16.86 0.13 -13.78
CA PHE A 316 15.48 0.55 -13.46
C PHE A 316 14.51 -0.63 -13.31
N GLN A 317 14.83 -1.81 -13.84
CA GLN A 317 14.04 -3.03 -13.62
C GLN A 317 14.25 -3.65 -12.24
N LEU A 318 15.44 -3.44 -11.67
CA LEU A 318 15.89 -4.14 -10.45
C LEU A 318 16.01 -3.22 -9.24
N CYS A 319 16.12 -1.91 -9.44
CA CYS A 319 16.31 -0.94 -8.36
C CYS A 319 15.17 -0.97 -7.34
N PRO A 320 15.42 -0.54 -6.08
CA PRO A 320 14.39 -0.33 -5.08
C PRO A 320 13.24 0.55 -5.60
N ILE A 321 12.05 0.37 -5.03
CA ILE A 321 10.85 1.13 -5.43
C ILE A 321 11.02 2.62 -5.16
N ASP A 322 11.68 3.01 -4.07
CA ASP A 322 11.96 4.41 -3.75
C ASP A 322 12.81 5.08 -4.85
N THR A 323 13.79 4.35 -5.37
CA THR A 323 14.64 4.78 -6.49
C THR A 323 13.88 4.86 -7.80
N LEU A 324 12.96 3.91 -8.04
CA LEU A 324 12.11 3.92 -9.23
C LEU A 324 11.17 5.13 -9.22
N VAL A 325 10.54 5.42 -8.09
CA VAL A 325 9.70 6.61 -7.95
C VAL A 325 10.55 7.88 -8.10
N ALA A 326 11.77 7.90 -7.56
CA ALA A 326 12.69 9.03 -7.69
C ALA A 326 13.12 9.27 -9.15
N SER A 327 13.42 8.22 -9.91
CA SER A 327 13.78 8.35 -11.34
C SER A 327 12.59 8.82 -12.18
N ARG A 328 11.37 8.31 -11.92
CA ARG A 328 10.13 8.80 -12.54
C ARG A 328 9.86 10.27 -12.20
N LEU A 329 10.08 10.65 -10.95
CA LEU A 329 9.91 12.03 -10.49
C LEU A 329 10.85 12.99 -11.24
N LEU A 330 12.14 12.64 -11.38
CA LEU A 330 13.13 13.44 -12.13
C LEU A 330 12.78 13.62 -13.61
N ARG A 331 12.01 12.69 -14.18
CA ARG A 331 11.56 12.73 -15.58
C ARG A 331 10.24 13.44 -15.79
N SER A 332 9.42 13.57 -14.75
CA SER A 332 8.17 14.32 -14.84
C SER A 332 8.44 15.77 -15.24
N GLU A 333 7.48 16.45 -15.87
CA GLU A 333 7.61 17.89 -16.20
C GLU A 333 7.93 18.74 -14.96
N GLN A 334 7.43 18.31 -13.79
CA GLN A 334 7.74 18.90 -12.48
C GLN A 334 9.17 18.57 -12.01
N GLY A 335 9.75 17.50 -12.54
CA GLY A 335 11.12 17.05 -12.32
C GLY A 335 12.19 17.99 -12.87
N ALA A 336 11.87 18.71 -13.95
CA ALA A 336 12.74 19.73 -14.53
C ALA A 336 12.96 20.94 -13.60
N GLN A 337 12.03 21.18 -12.65
CA GLN A 337 12.15 22.21 -11.62
C GLN A 337 12.76 21.69 -10.31
N ILE A 338 13.28 20.45 -10.27
CA ILE A 338 14.06 19.90 -9.14
C ILE A 338 15.47 20.51 -9.12
N GLU A 339 15.54 21.83 -9.21
CA GLU A 339 16.64 22.62 -8.67
C GLU A 339 16.20 23.18 -7.31
N ALA A 340 16.45 22.37 -6.29
CA ALA A 340 16.84 22.82 -4.95
C ALA A 340 15.82 23.45 -3.96
N LYS A 341 14.49 23.42 -4.13
CA LYS A 341 13.57 23.93 -3.07
C LYS A 341 12.27 23.13 -2.89
N TRP A 342 12.32 22.03 -2.15
CA TRP A 342 11.13 21.46 -1.48
C TRP A 342 11.23 21.70 0.04
N PRO A 343 10.10 21.97 0.72
CA PRO A 343 10.06 22.76 1.95
C PRO A 343 10.50 22.04 3.22
N ARG A 344 10.65 20.70 3.26
CA ARG A 344 10.86 20.02 4.55
C ARG A 344 12.30 19.85 5.00
N SER A 345 13.32 20.18 4.21
CA SER A 345 14.69 20.13 4.74
C SER A 345 15.75 20.84 3.89
N ASP A 346 16.43 21.79 4.54
CA ASP A 346 17.87 21.90 4.39
C ASP A 346 18.43 20.71 5.18
N PHE A 347 18.80 19.61 4.52
CA PHE A 347 19.48 18.49 5.17
C PHE A 347 20.90 18.95 5.53
N THR A 348 21.03 19.69 6.63
CA THR A 348 22.34 19.77 7.30
C THR A 348 22.68 18.35 7.77
N GLY A 349 23.96 17.96 7.72
CA GLY A 349 24.42 16.64 8.18
C GLY A 349 24.05 16.31 9.64
N GLU A 350 23.52 17.28 10.38
CA GLU A 350 23.08 17.20 11.77
C GLU A 350 21.80 16.37 11.96
N LEU A 351 20.90 16.30 10.97
CA LEU A 351 19.64 15.53 11.05
C LEU A 351 19.77 14.09 10.53
N TYR A 352 20.90 13.79 9.88
CA TYR A 352 21.19 12.53 9.18
C TYR A 352 21.34 11.28 10.08
N PRO A 353 21.62 11.33 11.40
CA PRO A 353 21.46 10.12 12.18
C PRO A 353 20.00 9.81 12.50
N ALA A 354 19.12 10.83 12.51
CA ALA A 354 17.80 10.75 13.12
C ALA A 354 16.67 10.40 12.14
N SER A 355 16.78 10.73 10.85
CA SER A 355 15.74 10.42 9.85
C SER A 355 15.90 9.02 9.23
N VAL A 356 14.87 8.52 8.52
CA VAL A 356 14.92 7.24 7.75
C VAL A 356 15.92 7.31 6.58
N VAL A 357 16.38 8.49 6.19
CA VAL A 357 17.38 8.68 5.13
C VAL A 357 18.78 8.35 5.68
N GLY A 358 19.57 7.51 5.00
CA GLY A 358 20.71 6.85 5.65
C GLY A 358 21.80 6.27 4.75
N GLY A 359 22.15 6.94 3.65
CA GLY A 359 23.32 6.59 2.83
C GLY A 359 23.09 5.39 1.90
N TYR A 360 22.06 4.58 2.13
CA TYR A 360 21.57 3.58 1.18
C TYR A 360 21.22 4.21 -0.16
N GLU A 361 20.65 5.42 -0.16
CA GLU A 361 20.40 6.17 -1.39
C GLU A 361 21.71 6.53 -2.13
N THR A 362 22.83 6.72 -1.41
CA THR A 362 24.15 6.91 -2.02
C THR A 362 24.61 5.63 -2.70
N VAL A 363 24.51 4.49 -2.01
CA VAL A 363 24.91 3.17 -2.55
C VAL A 363 24.10 2.84 -3.82
N VAL A 364 22.78 3.00 -3.77
CA VAL A 364 21.92 2.71 -4.91
C VAL A 364 22.20 3.65 -6.09
N SER A 365 22.50 4.93 -5.82
CA SER A 365 22.89 5.88 -6.88
C SER A 365 24.27 5.60 -7.44
N LEU A 366 25.19 5.09 -6.62
CA LEU A 366 26.51 4.63 -7.06
C LEU A 366 26.38 3.41 -7.97
N VAL A 367 25.47 2.48 -7.66
CA VAL A 367 25.14 1.36 -8.56
C VAL A 367 24.54 1.87 -9.87
N ALA A 368 23.63 2.86 -9.82
CA ALA A 368 23.07 3.48 -11.02
C ALA A 368 24.18 4.05 -11.92
N LEU A 369 25.14 4.75 -11.33
CA LEU A 369 26.32 5.30 -12.03
C LEU A 369 27.19 4.17 -12.61
N ALA A 370 27.48 3.13 -11.81
CA ALA A 370 28.32 2.00 -12.23
C ALA A 370 27.71 1.15 -13.35
N LEU A 371 26.38 1.10 -13.44
CA LEU A 371 25.62 0.46 -14.52
C LEU A 371 25.39 1.38 -15.73
N GLY A 372 25.89 2.62 -15.70
CA GLY A 372 25.69 3.60 -16.76
C GLY A 372 24.22 4.04 -16.92
N ALA A 373 23.41 3.88 -15.89
CA ALA A 373 22.01 4.31 -15.89
C ALA A 373 21.86 5.83 -15.76
N VAL A 374 22.86 6.47 -15.12
CA VAL A 374 22.98 7.92 -14.92
C VAL A 374 24.44 8.31 -15.03
N ASP A 375 24.70 9.58 -15.36
CA ASP A 375 26.03 10.19 -15.26
C ASP A 375 26.31 10.66 -13.82
N ALA A 376 27.49 11.24 -13.56
CA ALA A 376 27.88 11.66 -12.21
C ALA A 376 26.91 12.71 -11.62
N SER A 377 26.51 13.70 -12.42
CA SER A 377 25.52 14.71 -11.99
C SER A 377 24.14 14.09 -11.75
N GLY A 378 23.70 13.21 -12.64
CA GLY A 378 22.45 12.46 -12.53
C GLY A 378 22.42 11.53 -11.32
N ALA A 379 23.55 10.94 -10.93
CA ALA A 379 23.66 10.11 -9.74
C ALA A 379 23.36 10.92 -8.46
N ASP A 380 23.90 12.13 -8.34
CA ASP A 380 23.58 13.00 -7.21
C ASP A 380 22.14 13.51 -7.24
N ARG A 381 21.61 13.84 -8.40
CA ARG A 381 20.18 14.19 -8.54
C ARG A 381 19.28 13.03 -8.15
N LEU A 382 19.59 11.81 -8.57
CA LEU A 382 18.85 10.58 -8.21
C LEU A 382 18.95 10.30 -6.71
N ARG A 383 20.13 10.47 -6.11
CA ARG A 383 20.33 10.36 -4.67
C ARG A 383 19.46 11.35 -3.91
N GLN A 384 19.47 12.63 -4.30
CA GLN A 384 18.65 13.66 -3.68
C GLN A 384 17.15 13.39 -3.86
N ALA A 385 16.71 12.99 -5.05
CA ALA A 385 15.33 12.64 -5.33
C ALA A 385 14.86 11.43 -4.48
N GLN A 386 15.72 10.43 -4.26
CA GLN A 386 15.41 9.32 -3.35
C GLN A 386 15.12 9.80 -1.93
N ARG A 387 15.90 10.75 -1.40
CA ARG A 387 15.62 11.35 -0.08
C ARG A 387 14.26 12.02 -0.05
N GLN A 388 13.90 12.72 -1.13
CA GLN A 388 12.59 13.34 -1.24
C GLN A 388 11.48 12.29 -1.22
N VAL A 389 11.61 11.21 -1.98
CA VAL A 389 10.66 10.10 -1.98
C VAL A 389 10.55 9.44 -0.61
N ILE A 390 11.66 9.23 0.10
CA ILE A 390 11.68 8.64 1.45
C ILE A 390 10.95 9.53 2.46
N SER A 391 11.16 10.85 2.42
CA SER A 391 10.62 11.78 3.41
C SER A 391 9.23 12.35 3.09
N HIS A 392 8.86 12.40 1.81
CA HIS A 392 7.63 13.07 1.32
C HIS A 392 6.71 12.13 0.53
N GLY A 393 7.17 10.93 0.18
CA GLY A 393 6.34 9.94 -0.47
C GLY A 393 5.21 9.48 0.42
N PHE A 394 4.04 9.31 -0.18
CA PHE A 394 2.87 8.73 0.45
C PHE A 394 2.81 7.25 0.10
N GLU A 395 2.63 6.44 1.13
CA GLU A 395 2.31 5.02 1.00
C GLU A 395 0.87 4.86 0.51
N LEU A 396 0.73 4.40 -0.73
CA LEU A 396 -0.56 4.02 -1.31
C LEU A 396 -1.07 2.81 -0.54
N LYS A 397 -2.28 2.90 0.00
CA LYS A 397 -2.83 1.85 0.84
C LYS A 397 -4.35 1.83 0.83
N PHE A 398 -4.88 0.66 1.11
CA PHE A 398 -6.28 0.43 1.48
C PHE A 398 -6.32 -0.38 2.78
N PHE A 399 -7.47 -0.51 3.41
CA PHE A 399 -7.62 -1.32 4.61
C PHE A 399 -8.31 -2.65 4.28
N THR A 400 -7.82 -3.76 4.84
CA THR A 400 -8.46 -5.08 4.69
C THR A 400 -9.80 -5.12 5.43
N GLY A 401 -10.91 -5.29 4.68
CA GLY A 401 -12.22 -5.67 5.20
C GLY A 401 -12.89 -4.66 6.14
N THR A 402 -14.21 -4.81 6.32
CA THR A 402 -14.97 -4.13 7.38
C THR A 402 -14.34 -4.43 8.74
N GLN A 403 -14.43 -3.53 9.74
CA GLN A 403 -13.91 -3.77 11.11
C GLN A 403 -14.55 -4.98 11.83
N VAL A 404 -15.40 -5.70 11.10
CA VAL A 404 -16.15 -6.89 11.46
C VAL A 404 -16.03 -7.88 10.32
N VAL A 405 -15.61 -9.11 10.61
CA VAL A 405 -15.59 -10.21 9.64
C VAL A 405 -16.88 -11.01 9.80
N ILE A 406 -17.64 -11.12 8.72
CA ILE A 406 -18.83 -11.97 8.66
C ILE A 406 -18.42 -13.29 8.03
N ASP A 407 -18.55 -14.37 8.78
CA ASP A 407 -18.42 -15.73 8.27
C ASP A 407 -19.62 -16.03 7.37
N THR A 408 -19.35 -16.36 6.11
CA THR A 408 -20.40 -16.61 5.10
C THR A 408 -21.17 -17.90 5.34
N GLU A 409 -20.57 -18.88 6.02
CA GLU A 409 -21.18 -20.19 6.31
C GLU A 409 -22.01 -20.13 7.59
N THR A 410 -21.43 -19.59 8.66
CA THR A 410 -22.11 -19.51 9.96
C THR A 410 -22.96 -18.27 10.13
N ARG A 411 -22.80 -17.26 9.25
CA ARG A 411 -23.35 -15.89 9.38
C ARG A 411 -22.92 -15.19 10.69
N GLY A 412 -21.92 -15.73 11.37
CA GLY A 412 -21.34 -15.17 12.59
C GLY A 412 -20.52 -13.93 12.29
N ALA A 413 -20.66 -12.89 13.10
CA ALA A 413 -19.85 -11.67 13.02
C ALA A 413 -18.74 -11.73 14.07
N THR A 414 -17.50 -11.43 13.68
CA THR A 414 -16.37 -11.35 14.61
C THR A 414 -15.67 -10.00 14.57
N VAL A 415 -15.25 -9.52 15.73
CA VAL A 415 -14.46 -8.29 15.88
C VAL A 415 -13.09 -8.52 15.26
N ASP A 416 -12.69 -7.62 14.36
CA ASP A 416 -11.32 -7.58 13.86
C ASP A 416 -10.76 -6.17 13.74
N GLU A 417 -9.45 -6.10 13.51
CA GLU A 417 -8.74 -4.84 13.32
C GLU A 417 -8.55 -4.54 11.83
N SER A 418 -8.85 -3.31 11.44
CA SER A 418 -8.53 -2.82 10.11
C SER A 418 -6.99 -2.74 9.99
N ARG A 419 -6.43 -3.45 9.02
CA ARG A 419 -4.99 -3.40 8.74
C ARG A 419 -4.73 -2.70 7.43
N PRO A 420 -3.81 -1.71 7.38
CA PRO A 420 -3.43 -1.10 6.14
C PRO A 420 -2.64 -2.11 5.30
N ILE A 421 -3.07 -2.32 4.07
CA ILE A 421 -2.31 -3.01 3.03
C ILE A 421 -1.66 -1.95 2.17
N PHE A 422 -0.33 -1.93 2.20
CA PHE A 422 0.46 -1.04 1.37
C PHE A 422 0.59 -1.62 -0.03
N VAL A 423 0.22 -0.84 -1.02
CA VAL A 423 0.14 -1.22 -2.44
C VAL A 423 1.32 -0.65 -3.22
N GLY A 424 1.81 0.52 -2.83
CA GLY A 424 2.89 1.19 -3.55
C GLY A 424 3.25 2.51 -2.93
N LYS A 425 4.06 3.29 -3.62
CA LYS A 425 4.52 4.59 -3.16
C LYS A 425 4.29 5.64 -4.24
N ALA A 426 3.91 6.84 -3.83
CA ALA A 426 3.65 7.95 -4.73
C ALA A 426 4.13 9.28 -4.16
N VAL A 427 4.53 10.20 -5.03
CA VAL A 427 4.86 11.58 -4.68
C VAL A 427 3.78 12.50 -5.24
N TYR A 428 3.32 13.42 -4.42
CA TYR A 428 2.35 14.46 -4.75
C TYR A 428 2.99 15.79 -4.45
N SER A 429 3.29 16.56 -5.49
CA SER A 429 4.13 17.76 -5.38
C SER A 429 3.55 18.79 -4.42
N THR A 430 2.25 19.10 -4.51
CA THR A 430 1.59 20.10 -3.65
C THR A 430 1.39 19.56 -2.24
N LEU A 431 0.86 18.35 -2.11
CA LEU A 431 0.66 17.64 -0.84
C LEU A 431 1.94 17.46 0.00
N ALA A 432 3.09 17.29 -0.66
CA ALA A 432 4.39 17.25 0.02
C ALA A 432 4.69 18.55 0.81
N HIS A 433 4.08 19.67 0.43
CA HIS A 433 4.24 20.95 1.13
C HIS A 433 3.33 21.13 2.35
N PHE A 434 2.27 20.32 2.51
CA PHE A 434 1.42 20.40 3.70
C PHE A 434 2.23 20.08 4.94
N ARG A 435 2.14 20.93 5.98
CA ARG A 435 2.86 20.72 7.23
C ARG A 435 2.12 19.76 8.16
N HIS A 436 2.89 19.22 9.10
CA HIS A 436 2.34 18.42 10.18
C HIS A 436 1.71 19.28 11.27
N SER A 437 0.50 18.91 11.69
CA SER A 437 -0.03 19.27 13.01
C SER A 437 -0.52 17.99 13.72
N CYS A 438 -0.31 17.91 15.03
CA CYS A 438 -0.93 16.86 15.85
C CYS A 438 -2.44 17.08 16.01
N ASP A 439 -2.93 18.29 15.75
CA ASP A 439 -4.34 18.70 15.74
C ASP A 439 -4.61 19.40 14.41
N PRO A 440 -4.74 18.62 13.31
CA PRO A 440 -4.78 19.17 11.96
C PRO A 440 -6.13 19.82 11.65
N ASN A 441 -6.15 20.76 10.70
CA ASN A 441 -7.38 21.32 10.14
C ASN A 441 -7.84 20.59 8.86
N CYS A 442 -6.99 19.73 8.31
CA CYS A 442 -7.29 18.93 7.13
C CYS A 442 -7.01 17.44 7.37
N PHE A 443 -7.74 16.58 6.66
CA PHE A 443 -7.53 15.14 6.64
C PHE A 443 -7.16 14.67 5.24
N ALA A 444 -6.04 13.94 5.12
CA ALA A 444 -5.56 13.40 3.87
C ALA A 444 -5.92 11.92 3.73
N SER A 445 -6.54 11.55 2.61
CA SER A 445 -6.91 10.17 2.25
C SER A 445 -6.88 9.97 0.74
N PHE A 446 -6.98 8.73 0.26
CA PHE A 446 -7.13 8.46 -1.17
C PHE A 446 -8.62 8.45 -1.55
N VAL A 447 -8.95 8.83 -2.78
CA VAL A 447 -10.32 8.67 -3.30
C VAL A 447 -10.70 7.18 -3.23
N GLY A 448 -11.89 6.87 -2.70
CA GLY A 448 -12.35 5.48 -2.51
C GLY A 448 -11.90 4.81 -1.20
N ASN A 449 -11.08 5.46 -0.37
CA ASN A 449 -10.78 4.99 0.99
C ASN A 449 -12.03 5.01 1.90
N PRO A 450 -12.05 4.20 2.97
CA PRO A 450 -10.95 3.37 3.50
C PRO A 450 -10.75 1.99 2.85
N LEU A 451 -11.72 1.49 2.07
CA LEU A 451 -11.67 0.12 1.53
C LEU A 451 -11.13 0.01 0.09
N GLY A 452 -11.12 1.12 -0.66
CA GLY A 452 -10.54 1.20 -2.00
C GLY A 452 -9.07 1.62 -2.01
N CYS A 453 -8.44 1.54 -3.17
CA CYS A 453 -7.10 2.09 -3.41
C CYS A 453 -7.15 2.91 -4.70
N SER A 454 -6.76 4.18 -4.61
CA SER A 454 -6.68 5.10 -5.75
C SER A 454 -5.33 5.82 -5.76
N LEU A 455 -4.96 6.28 -6.96
CA LEU A 455 -3.82 7.18 -7.16
C LEU A 455 -4.17 8.63 -6.82
N THR A 456 -5.45 9.00 -6.77
CA THR A 456 -5.83 10.39 -6.49
C THR A 456 -5.87 10.60 -4.98
N MET A 457 -5.04 11.51 -4.49
CA MET A 457 -5.10 11.98 -3.10
C MET A 457 -6.17 13.04 -2.96
N CYS A 458 -6.82 13.01 -1.80
CA CYS A 458 -7.82 13.96 -1.35
C CYS A 458 -7.40 14.54 -0.01
N VAL A 459 -7.38 15.87 0.08
CA VAL A 459 -7.30 16.61 1.34
C VAL A 459 -8.66 17.23 1.61
N ARG A 460 -9.25 16.89 2.75
CA ARG A 460 -10.56 17.40 3.15
C ARG A 460 -10.42 18.33 4.34
N ALA A 461 -11.02 19.52 4.26
CA ALA A 461 -11.12 20.41 5.40
C ALA A 461 -12.06 19.79 6.45
N ILE A 462 -11.58 19.56 7.68
CA ILE A 462 -12.38 18.92 8.75
C ILE A 462 -13.04 19.91 9.72
N ARG A 463 -12.77 21.20 9.49
CA ARG A 463 -13.43 22.38 10.07
C ARG A 463 -13.35 23.53 9.06
N SER A 464 -14.06 24.62 9.31
CA SER A 464 -13.89 25.84 8.52
C SER A 464 -12.48 26.43 8.74
N ILE A 465 -11.91 26.97 7.66
CA ILE A 465 -10.53 27.46 7.58
C ILE A 465 -10.56 28.87 6.99
N SER A 466 -9.88 29.80 7.64
CA SER A 466 -9.84 31.21 7.22
C SER A 466 -8.91 31.41 6.01
N PRO A 467 -9.13 32.46 5.20
CA PRO A 467 -8.14 32.86 4.20
C PRO A 467 -6.76 33.03 4.83
N GLU A 468 -5.71 32.62 4.12
CA GLU A 468 -4.30 32.68 4.55
C GLU A 468 -3.95 31.81 5.76
N GLU A 469 -4.90 31.05 6.32
CA GLU A 469 -4.62 30.06 7.35
C GLU A 469 -3.83 28.88 6.75
N GLU A 470 -2.82 28.40 7.48
CA GLU A 470 -2.00 27.26 7.06
C GLU A 470 -2.81 25.96 7.06
N LEU A 471 -2.75 25.22 5.95
CA LEU A 471 -3.35 23.90 5.81
C LEU A 471 -2.40 22.84 6.37
N THR A 472 -2.87 22.07 7.35
CA THR A 472 -2.07 21.08 8.07
C THR A 472 -2.73 19.71 8.08
N ILE A 473 -1.91 18.67 8.01
CA ILE A 473 -2.32 17.26 8.07
C ILE A 473 -1.54 16.50 9.15
N ALA A 474 -2.02 15.32 9.56
CA ALA A 474 -1.29 14.46 10.48
C ALA A 474 -0.42 13.43 9.73
N TYR A 475 0.91 13.59 9.77
CA TYR A 475 1.81 12.61 9.15
C TYR A 475 1.77 11.28 9.90
N PHE A 476 1.73 10.19 9.14
CA PHE A 476 1.66 8.83 9.68
C PHE A 476 0.53 8.60 10.70
N ASN A 477 -0.52 9.44 10.66
CA ASN A 477 -1.59 9.46 11.64
C ASN A 477 -1.07 9.72 13.09
N MET A 478 -0.02 10.53 13.24
CA MET A 478 0.47 11.01 14.55
C MET A 478 -0.33 12.22 15.02
N THR A 479 -1.61 11.99 15.33
CA THR A 479 -2.46 13.01 15.95
C THR A 479 -2.31 12.97 17.47
N ARG A 480 -2.74 14.04 18.16
CA ARG A 480 -2.92 14.08 19.62
C ARG A 480 -3.95 13.06 20.14
N TYR A 481 -4.71 12.47 19.22
CA TYR A 481 -5.84 11.59 19.49
C TYR A 481 -5.47 10.10 19.45
N LYS A 482 -4.36 9.73 18.81
CA LYS A 482 -3.76 8.43 19.11
C LYS A 482 -3.30 8.47 20.55
N ALA A 483 -3.59 7.42 21.31
CA ALA A 483 -3.14 7.24 22.68
C ALA A 483 -1.61 7.04 22.76
N VAL A 484 -0.88 8.10 22.41
CA VAL A 484 0.58 8.19 22.34
C VAL A 484 0.99 9.56 22.87
N SER A 485 1.97 9.55 23.78
CA SER A 485 2.53 10.74 24.41
C SER A 485 3.11 11.73 23.40
N ALA A 486 3.27 13.00 23.77
CA ALA A 486 3.92 13.98 22.89
C ALA A 486 5.35 13.56 22.54
N TYR A 487 6.05 12.95 23.49
CA TYR A 487 7.34 12.30 23.30
C TYR A 487 7.28 11.22 22.24
N THR A 488 6.27 10.33 22.28
CA THR A 488 6.13 9.27 21.28
C THR A 488 5.85 9.85 19.89
N ARG A 489 5.00 10.87 19.78
CA ARG A 489 4.71 11.55 18.51
C ARG A 489 5.97 12.26 17.97
N ARG A 490 6.65 13.06 18.79
CA ARG A 490 7.89 13.77 18.43
C ARG A 490 8.98 12.79 18.02
N ARG A 491 9.18 11.71 18.78
CA ARG A 491 10.14 10.66 18.44
C ARG A 491 9.81 10.04 17.08
N ALA A 492 8.55 9.66 16.84
CA ALA A 492 8.15 9.10 15.56
C ALA A 492 8.36 10.07 14.38
N LEU A 493 8.12 11.36 14.57
CA LEU A 493 8.34 12.40 13.55
C LEU A 493 9.82 12.71 13.31
N VAL A 494 10.64 12.72 14.36
CA VAL A 494 12.10 12.82 14.22
C VAL A 494 12.63 11.62 13.45
N GLU A 495 12.23 10.41 13.86
CA GLU A 495 12.64 9.16 13.24
C GLU A 495 12.25 9.11 11.75
N ARG A 496 11.00 9.44 11.41
CA ARG A 496 10.45 9.25 10.05
C ARG A 496 10.65 10.45 9.14
N CYS A 497 10.59 11.65 9.70
CA CYS A 497 10.54 12.90 8.94
C CYS A 497 11.76 13.80 9.19
N GLY A 498 12.59 13.50 10.19
CA GLY A 498 13.77 14.30 10.52
C GLY A 498 13.47 15.64 11.20
N PHE A 499 12.31 15.82 11.85
CA PHE A 499 11.98 17.08 12.55
C PHE A 499 11.27 16.87 13.89
N LEU A 500 11.43 17.85 14.79
CA LEU A 500 10.70 17.93 16.07
C LEU A 500 9.42 18.76 15.92
N CYS A 501 8.28 18.21 16.31
CA CYS A 501 7.00 18.92 16.28
C CYS A 501 6.84 19.89 17.46
N ASN A 502 6.56 21.15 17.14
CA ASN A 502 6.34 22.23 18.10
C ASN A 502 4.90 22.79 18.03
N CYS A 503 3.93 22.01 17.53
CA CYS A 503 2.53 22.45 17.52
C CYS A 503 2.01 22.67 18.96
N GLN A 504 0.97 23.50 19.10
CA GLN A 504 0.40 23.84 20.41
C GLN A 504 0.01 22.60 21.21
N SER A 505 -0.49 21.54 20.57
CA SER A 505 -0.82 20.28 21.24
C SER A 505 0.41 19.60 21.86
N CYS A 506 1.56 19.61 21.18
CA CYS A 506 2.81 19.05 21.71
C CYS A 506 3.47 19.95 22.77
N LEU A 507 3.20 21.26 22.75
CA LEU A 507 3.68 22.19 23.78
C LEU A 507 2.81 22.11 25.05
N ASN A 508 1.51 21.89 24.88
CA ASN A 508 0.54 21.76 25.97
C ASN A 508 0.55 20.37 26.61
N ASP A 509 0.92 19.32 25.86
CA ASP A 509 1.14 17.98 26.43
C ASP A 509 2.36 18.01 27.35
N LYS A 510 2.11 17.99 28.66
CA LYS A 510 3.11 17.64 29.65
C LYS A 510 3.10 16.12 29.80
N ASP A 511 4.05 15.45 29.17
CA ASP A 511 4.26 14.03 29.42
C ASP A 511 4.72 13.87 30.87
N GLU A 512 3.89 13.25 31.69
CA GLU A 512 4.17 13.12 33.11
C GLU A 512 5.04 11.89 33.35
N LEU A 513 6.18 12.08 34.02
CA LEU A 513 7.11 11.01 34.30
C LEU A 513 6.47 10.01 35.27
N VAL A 514 6.38 8.75 34.85
CA VAL A 514 5.99 7.65 35.74
C VAL A 514 7.04 7.54 36.84
N SER A 515 6.62 7.64 38.12
CA SER A 515 7.54 7.45 39.25
C SER A 515 8.22 6.08 39.19
N GLY A 516 9.40 5.95 39.80
CA GLY A 516 10.17 4.69 39.79
C GLY A 516 9.36 3.47 40.25
N GLU A 517 8.51 3.65 41.28
CA GLU A 517 7.61 2.62 41.80
C GLU A 517 6.49 2.25 40.82
N LYS A 518 5.83 3.26 40.20
CA LYS A 518 4.77 3.02 39.20
C LYS A 518 5.31 2.40 37.90
N LYS A 519 6.60 2.56 37.61
CA LYS A 519 7.25 1.99 36.42
C LYS A 519 7.23 0.46 36.44
N ALA A 520 7.39 -0.16 37.60
CA ALA A 520 7.33 -1.63 37.74
C ALA A 520 5.94 -2.17 37.39
N PHE A 521 4.88 -1.57 37.94
CA PHE A 521 3.49 -1.92 37.62
C PHE A 521 3.15 -1.68 36.15
N TYR A 522 3.67 -0.60 35.55
CA TYR A 522 3.50 -0.34 34.13
C TYR A 522 4.14 -1.41 33.24
N ILE A 523 5.36 -1.84 33.55
CA ILE A 523 6.05 -2.93 32.84
C ILE A 523 5.25 -4.23 32.98
N GLN A 524 4.87 -4.58 34.21
CA GLN A 524 4.09 -5.79 34.49
C GLN A 524 2.75 -5.83 33.75
N ALA A 525 1.99 -4.73 33.80
CA ALA A 525 0.72 -4.61 33.07
C ALA A 525 0.93 -4.71 31.56
N GLY A 526 2.02 -4.13 31.04
CA GLY A 526 2.43 -4.22 29.64
C GLY A 526 2.78 -5.65 29.20
N ASP A 527 3.53 -6.39 30.02
CA ASP A 527 3.91 -7.78 29.75
C ASP A 527 2.69 -8.70 29.73
N LEU A 528 1.77 -8.53 30.70
CA LEU A 528 0.49 -9.24 30.71
C LEU A 528 -0.35 -8.93 29.46
N TYR A 529 -0.42 -7.66 29.06
CA TYR A 529 -1.10 -7.27 27.82
C TYR A 529 -0.49 -7.98 26.59
N GLN A 530 0.83 -7.98 26.44
CA GLN A 530 1.51 -8.66 25.33
C GLN A 530 1.28 -10.18 25.35
N LYS A 531 1.28 -10.79 26.54
CA LYS A 531 0.95 -12.20 26.73
C LYS A 531 -0.50 -12.49 26.31
N GLY A 532 -1.45 -11.66 26.74
CA GLY A 532 -2.86 -11.75 26.34
C GLY A 532 -3.04 -11.69 24.81
N LEU A 533 -2.37 -10.74 24.14
CA LEU A 533 -2.39 -10.66 22.68
C LEU A 533 -1.82 -11.90 21.99
N ARG A 534 -0.81 -12.56 22.59
CA ARG A 534 -0.26 -13.82 22.07
C ARG A 534 -1.30 -14.94 22.17
N LEU A 535 -1.93 -15.10 23.32
CA LEU A 535 -2.98 -16.10 23.56
C LEU A 535 -4.17 -15.93 22.60
N LEU A 536 -4.56 -14.68 22.30
CA LEU A 536 -5.59 -14.40 21.29
C LEU A 536 -5.21 -14.91 19.89
N ARG A 537 -3.92 -14.80 19.50
CA ARG A 537 -3.44 -15.32 18.21
C ARG A 537 -3.39 -16.85 18.19
N GLU A 538 -3.15 -17.47 19.33
CA GLU A 538 -3.11 -18.92 19.52
C GLU A 538 -4.50 -19.55 19.70
N GLY A 539 -5.56 -18.74 19.76
CA GLY A 539 -6.94 -19.20 19.90
C GLY A 539 -7.37 -19.55 21.34
N GLN A 540 -6.55 -19.24 22.34
CA GLN A 540 -6.83 -19.51 23.76
C GLN A 540 -7.58 -18.33 24.40
N PHE A 541 -8.84 -18.13 24.02
CA PHE A 541 -9.60 -16.91 24.33
C PHE A 541 -9.98 -16.76 25.81
N ASP A 542 -10.32 -17.85 26.49
CA ASP A 542 -10.65 -17.91 27.92
C ASP A 542 -9.45 -17.51 28.80
N VAL A 543 -8.28 -18.08 28.51
CA VAL A 543 -7.03 -17.72 29.19
C VAL A 543 -6.64 -16.28 28.87
N ALA A 544 -6.83 -15.85 27.62
CA ALA A 544 -6.58 -14.47 27.22
C ALA A 544 -7.43 -13.47 28.00
N VAL A 545 -8.73 -13.71 28.20
CA VAL A 545 -9.60 -12.87 29.02
C VAL A 545 -9.05 -12.73 30.43
N THR A 546 -8.62 -13.83 31.04
CA THR A 546 -8.08 -13.83 32.41
C THR A 546 -6.81 -12.98 32.50
N VAL A 547 -5.86 -13.19 31.60
CA VAL A 547 -4.58 -12.46 31.57
C VAL A 547 -4.78 -10.98 31.26
N LEU A 548 -5.67 -10.65 30.32
CA LEU A 548 -6.00 -9.27 29.98
C LEU A 548 -6.73 -8.55 31.12
N SER A 549 -7.60 -9.26 31.85
CA SER A 549 -8.29 -8.70 33.03
C SER A 549 -7.32 -8.39 34.17
N GLN A 550 -6.28 -9.22 34.35
CA GLN A 550 -5.18 -8.92 35.29
C GLN A 550 -4.41 -7.66 34.89
N SER A 551 -4.09 -7.51 33.60
CA SER A 551 -3.47 -6.29 33.05
C SER A 551 -4.36 -5.05 33.30
N TYR A 552 -5.66 -5.18 33.06
CA TYR A 552 -6.65 -4.14 33.34
C TYR A 552 -6.67 -3.75 34.83
N ALA A 553 -6.82 -4.74 35.73
CA ALA A 553 -6.90 -4.51 37.17
C ALA A 553 -5.67 -3.78 37.72
N LEU A 554 -4.46 -4.25 37.36
CA LEU A 554 -3.20 -3.58 37.74
C LEU A 554 -3.14 -2.13 37.25
N THR A 555 -3.62 -1.89 36.03
CA THR A 555 -3.63 -0.54 35.45
C THR A 555 -4.61 0.38 36.18
N MET A 556 -5.80 -0.14 36.51
CA MET A 556 -6.82 0.65 37.22
C MET A 556 -6.44 0.92 38.67
N GLU A 557 -5.84 -0.05 39.37
CA GLU A 557 -5.51 0.04 40.80
C GLU A 557 -4.26 0.90 41.06
N HIS A 558 -3.19 0.72 40.29
CA HIS A 558 -1.89 1.32 40.62
C HIS A 558 -1.51 2.51 39.72
N LEU A 559 -2.16 2.65 38.56
CA LEU A 559 -1.79 3.66 37.55
C LEU A 559 -2.84 4.76 37.35
N CYS A 560 -4.05 4.65 37.95
CA CYS A 560 -5.12 5.66 37.88
C CYS A 560 -5.49 6.23 39.28
N PRO A 561 -5.97 7.48 39.40
CA PRO A 561 -6.08 8.55 38.40
C PRO A 561 -4.84 9.49 38.47
N PRO A 562 -4.78 10.62 37.73
CA PRO A 562 -3.61 11.11 36.98
C PRO A 562 -2.39 11.53 37.87
N PRO A 563 -1.22 11.83 37.26
CA PRO A 563 -1.18 12.96 36.37
C PRO A 563 -0.90 12.44 34.93
N ARG A 564 -1.38 13.14 33.89
CA ARG A 564 -1.81 12.60 32.56
C ARG A 564 -0.86 11.58 31.87
N PRO A 565 -1.39 10.55 31.19
CA PRO A 565 -1.40 9.24 31.83
C PRO A 565 -0.77 8.07 31.02
N PRO A 566 -0.30 7.02 31.70
CA PRO A 566 -0.11 5.67 31.15
C PRO A 566 -1.41 4.98 30.64
N GLN A 567 -2.55 5.70 30.55
CA GLN A 567 -3.88 5.20 30.18
C GLN A 567 -4.05 4.79 28.73
N ALA A 568 -3.08 4.99 27.84
CA ALA A 568 -3.14 4.38 26.51
C ALA A 568 -3.27 2.84 26.56
N MET A 569 -2.90 2.24 27.69
CA MET A 569 -3.08 0.82 27.94
C MET A 569 -4.55 0.44 28.16
N VAL A 570 -5.37 1.27 28.82
CA VAL A 570 -6.74 0.90 29.21
C VAL A 570 -7.68 0.73 28.00
N PRO A 571 -7.79 1.71 27.05
CA PRO A 571 -8.56 1.51 25.82
C PRO A 571 -8.03 0.33 24.97
N LYS A 572 -6.71 0.08 24.97
CA LYS A 572 -6.12 -1.08 24.28
C LYS A 572 -6.53 -2.41 24.91
N VAL A 573 -6.51 -2.49 26.25
CA VAL A 573 -6.93 -3.69 26.98
C VAL A 573 -8.44 -3.90 26.80
N HIS A 574 -9.26 -2.84 26.82
CA HIS A 574 -10.68 -2.93 26.49
C HIS A 574 -10.93 -3.48 25.07
N MET A 575 -10.21 -2.99 24.05
CA MET A 575 -10.32 -3.54 22.69
C MET A 575 -9.93 -5.02 22.65
N ALA A 576 -8.84 -5.40 23.32
CA ALA A 576 -8.38 -6.80 23.36
C ALA A 576 -9.38 -7.71 24.09
N LEU A 577 -9.97 -7.26 25.21
CA LEU A 577 -11.02 -7.96 25.94
C LEU A 577 -12.30 -8.08 25.10
N ALA A 578 -12.73 -6.99 24.44
CA ALA A 578 -13.88 -7.02 23.54
C ALA A 578 -13.71 -8.07 22.44
N LYS A 579 -12.51 -8.14 21.84
CA LYS A 579 -12.17 -9.18 20.87
C LYS A 579 -12.24 -10.58 21.49
N ALA A 580 -11.67 -10.78 22.67
CA ALA A 580 -11.67 -12.07 23.37
C ALA A 580 -13.10 -12.56 23.68
N PHE A 581 -13.95 -11.71 24.24
CA PHE A 581 -15.34 -12.04 24.56
C PHE A 581 -16.19 -12.31 23.33
N ASN A 582 -16.02 -11.54 22.25
CA ASN A 582 -16.67 -11.84 20.98
C ASN A 582 -16.27 -13.22 20.43
N ARG A 583 -15.00 -13.62 20.56
CA ARG A 583 -14.55 -14.98 20.15
C ARG A 583 -15.09 -16.09 21.04
N LEU A 584 -15.43 -15.79 22.28
CA LEU A 584 -16.14 -16.70 23.19
C LEU A 584 -17.67 -16.71 22.98
N GLY A 585 -18.20 -15.86 22.08
CA GLY A 585 -19.63 -15.72 21.82
C GLY A 585 -20.38 -14.80 22.80
N ASP A 586 -19.69 -14.17 23.75
CA ASP A 586 -20.27 -13.23 24.72
C ASP A 586 -20.28 -11.81 24.14
N ASN A 587 -21.26 -11.53 23.27
CA ASN A 587 -21.38 -10.22 22.64
C ASN A 587 -21.81 -9.12 23.62
N GLN A 588 -22.45 -9.46 24.74
CA GLN A 588 -22.82 -8.48 25.75
C GLN A 588 -21.58 -7.87 26.40
N LYS A 589 -20.64 -8.71 26.89
CA LYS A 589 -19.36 -8.22 27.43
C LYS A 589 -18.48 -7.59 26.37
N CYS A 590 -18.55 -8.08 25.12
CA CYS A 590 -17.88 -7.42 24.01
C CYS A 590 -18.30 -5.95 23.90
N VAL A 591 -19.61 -5.69 23.87
CA VAL A 591 -20.19 -4.35 23.80
C VAL A 591 -19.83 -3.51 25.02
N GLU A 592 -19.90 -4.07 26.23
CA GLU A 592 -19.51 -3.39 27.47
C GLU A 592 -18.07 -2.84 27.39
N HIS A 593 -17.13 -3.65 26.91
CA HIS A 593 -15.75 -3.21 26.74
C HIS A 593 -15.55 -2.24 25.56
N LEU A 594 -16.29 -2.37 24.46
CA LEU A 594 -16.27 -1.39 23.37
C LEU A 594 -16.78 -0.02 23.85
N LEU A 595 -17.84 0.01 24.65
CA LEU A 595 -18.36 1.25 25.25
C LEU A 595 -17.36 1.85 26.25
N GLY A 596 -16.76 1.02 27.10
CA GLY A 596 -15.70 1.46 28.03
C GLY A 596 -14.52 2.10 27.31
N LYS A 597 -14.09 1.51 26.19
CA LYS A 597 -13.07 2.10 25.31
C LYS A 597 -13.52 3.47 24.78
N VAL A 598 -14.70 3.55 24.16
CA VAL A 598 -15.22 4.78 23.54
C VAL A 598 -15.37 5.90 24.56
N GLU A 599 -15.86 5.60 25.76
CA GLU A 599 -16.03 6.60 26.81
C GLU A 599 -14.69 7.17 27.28
N LEU A 600 -13.68 6.31 27.48
CA LEU A 600 -12.33 6.75 27.85
C LEU A 600 -11.69 7.59 26.74
N ASP A 601 -11.75 7.12 25.50
CA ASP A 601 -11.24 7.87 24.35
C ASP A 601 -11.96 9.22 24.23
N ARG A 602 -13.28 9.27 24.44
CA ARG A 602 -14.06 10.52 24.41
C ARG A 602 -13.63 11.50 25.50
N GLN A 603 -13.38 11.03 26.72
CA GLN A 603 -12.89 11.87 27.83
C GLN A 603 -11.49 12.40 27.57
N LEU A 604 -10.63 11.61 26.93
CA LEU A 604 -9.25 11.99 26.60
C LEU A 604 -9.16 12.94 25.40
N TYR A 605 -10.02 12.72 24.40
CA TYR A 605 -9.80 13.21 23.03
C TYR A 605 -11.00 13.96 22.42
N GLY A 606 -12.20 13.85 23.00
CA GLY A 606 -13.45 14.31 22.39
C GLY A 606 -13.96 13.33 21.32
N ALA A 607 -15.20 13.52 20.83
CA ALA A 607 -15.90 12.54 19.99
C ALA A 607 -15.73 12.71 18.47
N ASN A 608 -15.04 13.77 18.01
CA ASN A 608 -15.04 14.20 16.61
C ASN A 608 -13.75 13.81 15.85
N HIS A 609 -13.35 12.54 15.92
CA HIS A 609 -12.10 12.07 15.31
C HIS A 609 -12.30 10.78 14.48
N VAL A 610 -11.51 10.61 13.42
CA VAL A 610 -11.64 9.50 12.46
C VAL A 610 -11.52 8.11 13.12
N GLU A 611 -10.79 7.99 14.22
CA GLU A 611 -10.60 6.71 14.93
C GLU A 611 -11.91 6.16 15.52
N PHE A 612 -12.89 7.02 15.80
CA PHE A 612 -14.21 6.58 16.29
C PHE A 612 -15.06 5.91 15.21
N VAL A 613 -14.74 6.09 13.92
CA VAL A 613 -15.44 5.38 12.82
C VAL A 613 -15.40 3.87 13.08
N ASP A 614 -14.21 3.36 13.37
CA ASP A 614 -13.98 1.94 13.61
C ASP A 614 -14.70 1.43 14.87
N ASP A 615 -14.79 2.25 15.91
CA ASP A 615 -15.48 1.90 17.15
C ASP A 615 -17.00 1.87 16.98
N PHE A 616 -17.56 2.90 16.32
CA PHE A 616 -18.99 2.99 16.09
C PHE A 616 -19.50 1.95 15.10
N VAL A 617 -18.71 1.57 14.09
CA VAL A 617 -19.08 0.43 13.24
C VAL A 617 -19.14 -0.85 14.07
N ARG A 618 -18.14 -1.15 14.91
CA ARG A 618 -18.19 -2.36 15.77
C ARG A 618 -19.40 -2.34 16.70
N LEU A 619 -19.69 -1.21 17.34
CA LEU A 619 -20.86 -1.06 18.20
C LEU A 619 -22.18 -1.25 17.42
N ALA A 620 -22.30 -0.69 16.21
CA ALA A 620 -23.46 -0.91 15.34
C ALA A 620 -23.68 -2.39 14.98
N PHE A 621 -22.60 -3.17 14.88
CA PHE A 621 -22.66 -4.60 14.57
C PHE A 621 -23.03 -5.48 15.77
N PHE A 622 -22.52 -5.16 16.96
CA PHE A 622 -22.60 -6.05 18.13
C PHE A 622 -23.62 -5.61 19.18
N GLU A 623 -24.12 -4.37 19.14
CA GLU A 623 -25.09 -3.89 20.13
C GLU A 623 -26.34 -4.76 20.24
N VAL A 624 -26.96 -4.79 21.43
CA VAL A 624 -28.11 -5.66 21.69
C VAL A 624 -29.39 -5.05 21.12
N THR A 625 -29.57 -3.74 21.29
CA THR A 625 -30.82 -3.05 20.94
C THR A 625 -30.77 -2.43 19.54
N CYS A 626 -31.86 -2.57 18.80
CA CYS A 626 -32.02 -1.98 17.47
C CYS A 626 -31.84 -0.46 17.45
N GLU A 627 -32.35 0.24 18.46
CA GLU A 627 -32.21 1.69 18.59
C GLU A 627 -30.75 2.13 18.70
N ARG A 628 -29.98 1.48 19.60
CA ARG A 628 -28.56 1.81 19.77
C ARG A 628 -27.72 1.42 18.57
N ARG A 629 -28.05 0.31 17.88
CA ARG A 629 -27.40 -0.06 16.60
C ARG A 629 -27.55 1.06 15.56
N ARG A 630 -28.77 1.59 15.40
CA ARG A 630 -29.05 2.69 14.47
C ARG A 630 -28.30 3.96 14.87
N MET A 631 -28.29 4.30 16.15
CA MET A 631 -27.55 5.45 16.67
C MET A 631 -26.05 5.36 16.34
N PHE A 632 -25.39 4.24 16.64
CA PHE A 632 -23.97 4.06 16.34
C PHE A 632 -23.67 4.03 14.84
N ALA A 633 -24.55 3.43 14.03
CA ALA A 633 -24.41 3.46 12.58
C ALA A 633 -24.48 4.90 12.03
N GLN A 634 -25.42 5.71 12.50
CA GLN A 634 -25.52 7.13 12.11
C GLN A 634 -24.26 7.92 12.50
N GLN A 635 -23.72 7.70 13.70
CA GLN A 635 -22.47 8.34 14.14
C GLN A 635 -21.28 7.91 13.27
N ALA A 636 -21.18 6.64 12.90
CA ALA A 636 -20.15 6.16 11.98
C ALA A 636 -20.28 6.80 10.59
N VAL A 637 -21.50 6.90 10.04
CA VAL A 637 -21.77 7.53 8.75
C VAL A 637 -21.43 9.02 8.76
N GLU A 638 -21.77 9.74 9.83
CA GLU A 638 -21.43 11.16 9.98
C GLU A 638 -19.90 11.37 9.93
N LEU A 639 -19.14 10.57 10.67
CA LEU A 639 -17.68 10.64 10.65
C LEU A 639 -17.09 10.22 9.30
N LEU A 640 -17.60 9.16 8.67
CA LEU A 640 -17.21 8.77 7.32
C LEU A 640 -17.41 9.92 6.33
N ARG A 641 -18.59 10.54 6.36
CA ARG A 641 -18.97 11.71 5.54
C ARG A 641 -18.29 13.00 5.95
N ARG A 642 -17.58 13.07 7.06
CA ARG A 642 -16.76 14.22 7.45
C ARG A 642 -15.31 14.09 6.98
N PHE A 643 -14.74 12.89 7.10
CA PHE A 643 -13.31 12.66 6.85
C PHE A 643 -13.02 12.21 5.40
N TYR A 644 -13.84 11.34 4.80
CA TYR A 644 -13.55 10.76 3.48
C TYR A 644 -14.31 11.47 2.36
N ALA A 645 -13.68 11.73 1.22
CA ALA A 645 -14.36 12.35 0.08
C ALA A 645 -15.46 11.44 -0.50
N PRO A 646 -16.56 12.02 -1.03
CA PRO A 646 -17.60 11.28 -1.72
C PRO A 646 -17.02 10.40 -2.84
N SER A 647 -17.39 9.12 -2.85
CA SER A 647 -16.99 8.17 -3.89
C SER A 647 -17.93 6.98 -3.91
N LYS A 648 -17.99 6.25 -5.04
CA LYS A 648 -18.82 5.04 -5.16
C LYS A 648 -18.47 3.99 -4.11
N ASP A 649 -17.19 3.84 -3.78
CA ASP A 649 -16.72 2.88 -2.77
C ASP A 649 -17.17 3.29 -1.36
N LEU A 650 -17.10 4.59 -1.03
CA LEU A 650 -17.59 5.11 0.25
C LEU A 650 -19.09 4.90 0.40
N GLU A 651 -19.88 5.23 -0.62
CA GLU A 651 -21.34 5.03 -0.59
C GLU A 651 -21.70 3.54 -0.51
N THR A 652 -20.93 2.66 -1.17
CA THR A 652 -21.09 1.21 -1.04
C THR A 652 -20.83 0.75 0.39
N GLN A 653 -19.82 1.30 1.07
CA GLN A 653 -19.53 0.99 2.46
C GLN A 653 -20.64 1.49 3.41
N ILE A 654 -21.12 2.71 3.21
CA ILE A 654 -22.24 3.27 3.98
C ILE A 654 -23.49 2.41 3.80
N SER A 655 -23.85 2.09 2.55
CA SER A 655 -25.00 1.25 2.22
C SER A 655 -24.92 -0.13 2.87
N ARG A 656 -23.72 -0.73 2.95
CA ARG A 656 -23.52 -2.02 3.64
C ARG A 656 -23.76 -1.92 5.14
N LEU A 657 -23.31 -0.84 5.78
CA LEU A 657 -23.52 -0.61 7.20
C LEU A 657 -25.01 -0.41 7.50
N GLU A 658 -25.68 0.43 6.72
CA GLU A 658 -27.12 0.72 6.87
C GLU A 658 -27.96 -0.53 6.63
N SER A 659 -27.72 -1.24 5.52
CA SER A 659 -28.44 -2.48 5.19
C SER A 659 -28.24 -3.57 6.24
N PHE A 660 -27.05 -3.68 6.83
CA PHE A 660 -26.81 -4.63 7.92
C PHE A 660 -27.67 -4.33 9.15
N VAL A 661 -27.77 -3.05 9.54
CA VAL A 661 -28.61 -2.64 10.68
C VAL A 661 -30.08 -2.92 10.40
N GLU A 662 -30.57 -2.61 9.19
CA GLU A 662 -31.94 -2.85 8.77
C GLU A 662 -32.32 -4.34 8.77
N GLN A 663 -31.48 -5.21 8.19
CA GLN A 663 -31.75 -6.65 8.14
C GLN A 663 -31.88 -7.28 9.54
N ARG A 664 -31.07 -6.81 10.50
CA ARG A 664 -31.12 -7.31 11.88
C ARG A 664 -32.35 -6.84 12.64
N ILE A 665 -32.85 -5.65 12.35
CA ILE A 665 -34.13 -5.16 12.88
C ILE A 665 -35.26 -6.08 12.42
N THR A 666 -35.34 -6.35 11.11
CA THR A 666 -36.40 -7.20 10.55
C THR A 666 -36.39 -8.66 11.05
N GLN A 667 -35.27 -9.15 11.57
CA GLN A 667 -35.13 -10.49 12.16
C GLN A 667 -35.44 -10.56 13.66
N GLN A 668 -35.54 -9.42 14.35
CA GLN A 668 -35.96 -9.36 15.77
C GLN A 668 -37.47 -9.08 15.91
N ASP A 669 -38.10 -8.49 14.90
CA ASP A 669 -39.52 -8.13 14.88
C ASP A 669 -40.43 -9.22 14.26
N GLY A 670 -39.88 -10.33 13.78
CA GLY A 670 -40.61 -11.50 13.25
C GLY A 670 -40.15 -12.78 13.91
#